data_AF-A0A348SDH4-F1
#
_entry.id   AF-A0A348SDH4-F1
#
_cell.length_a   1.000
_cell.length_b   1.000
_cell.length_c   1.000
_cell.angle_alpha   90.00
_cell.angle_beta   90.00
_cell.angle_gamma   90.00
#
_symmetry.space_group_name_H-M   'P 1'
#
loop_
_entity.id
_entity.type
_entity.pdbx_description
1 polymer ?
#
loop_
_entity_poly.entity_id
_entity_poly.type
_entity_poly.pdbx_seq_one_letter_code
_entity_poly.pdbx_strand_id
1 'polypeptide(L)'
;DLLRHEGGMSDWLTDKYTRMDWLIRNANGKVGAKTAVQNLLPRGEIGDFDYSNSSFTLVTLAAEKATGVGWRELVEKLIIRPLGLKETSFGPVAGAARTHIWSRGKMRPFGQSGWGPTKSVAAVLRGAGDLFATPRDLARFGELLWGDRLLEGSQTQLINGIANLTGLPWSYTIGSMMDRSWLGTLRTYGHTGGYSGVSTSLRRIPELGVTIAVTANGMGTPGNYADDLAINLIGLLDTPAPSAAQAVAGASGAGLRASSRANPEPFPVTPPASLLTCGGSGTSVGGAPSWLDLSSTETGDWSGLVTALAELPDGRLVAGGAALTRAGGVAVAGLAARDPKVGRWVPFASLTRADGSAATVNEIRVDGARQRLYVGGDFVRVSNAKSRVAAKGIAMLNLKTGRWTALGDGLRGAVIVRSIYLDQASGRVAVGGRFTVPGKSKTVSVGVWDGAKGWVELKAGSGSDVLQGVVESVALTASGVVHASGHLRIGSQEALVARWSPLVAGWTVSATTSVLGDAPHALVLDGGGMLTAGTGVGWYGSPLVRESQLSGYGWERVGGGVTRSRRAAWITALAATPDGRVVVGGAFDAAGSARTQHIAVWSAASQSFSAIGEGLDVEPDALVSSVNSVAYASLRLRSMEAGGRGRVCITAWGAAPPSKPAAPVLTAKRTSITVGWTAPPTGSAPSGWVAEATAKGQTTRSCRAVASERDCTITSLTPGTKYSVRLVAYTIPAGPSPRSDAVKISTKK
;
A
#
# COMPACT_ATOMS: atom_id res chain seq x y z
N ASP A 1 29.54 10.96 20.76
CA ASP A 1 28.58 12.08 20.55
C ASP A 1 28.66 12.67 19.15
N LEU A 2 29.79 13.24 18.71
CA LEU A 2 29.91 13.87 17.37
C LEU A 2 29.47 12.94 16.21
N LEU A 3 29.96 11.70 16.19
CA LEU A 3 29.63 10.72 15.13
C LEU A 3 28.15 10.30 15.11
N ARG A 4 27.43 10.50 16.22
CA ARG A 4 26.00 10.17 16.39
C ARG A 4 25.09 11.40 16.34
N HIS A 5 25.64 12.60 16.14
CA HIS A 5 24.92 13.88 16.23
C HIS A 5 24.31 14.18 17.61
N GLU A 6 24.98 13.76 18.67
CA GLU A 6 24.54 13.99 20.06
C GLU A 6 25.37 15.09 20.75
N GLY A 7 26.04 15.93 19.95
CA GLY A 7 26.97 16.95 20.45
C GLY A 7 26.33 18.27 20.87
N GLY A 8 25.00 18.42 20.73
CA GLY A 8 24.24 19.62 21.13
C GLY A 8 24.57 20.91 20.36
N MET A 9 25.36 20.84 19.29
CA MET A 9 25.86 22.01 18.56
C MET A 9 25.12 22.26 17.24
N SER A 10 24.93 23.54 16.92
CA SER A 10 24.34 23.98 15.66
C SER A 10 25.10 23.54 14.42
N ASP A 11 24.34 23.45 13.33
CA ASP A 11 24.84 23.10 12.00
C ASP A 11 25.30 24.36 11.26
N TRP A 12 26.53 24.37 10.73
CA TRP A 12 27.05 25.49 9.93
C TRP A 12 26.24 25.75 8.65
N LEU A 13 25.39 24.81 8.20
CA LEU A 13 24.41 25.02 7.12
C LEU A 13 23.23 25.90 7.54
N THR A 14 22.77 25.78 8.79
CA THR A 14 21.49 26.37 9.24
C THR A 14 21.65 27.39 10.38
N ASP A 15 22.87 27.68 10.81
CA ASP A 15 23.17 28.72 11.80
C ASP A 15 22.62 30.09 11.33
N LYS A 16 21.96 30.81 12.25
CA LYS A 16 21.14 32.02 12.01
C LYS A 16 21.93 33.16 11.36
N TYR A 17 23.26 33.12 11.45
CA TYR A 17 24.19 33.96 10.71
C TYR A 17 24.70 33.15 9.52
N THR A 18 24.10 33.30 8.35
CA THR A 18 24.27 32.42 7.17
C THR A 18 25.74 32.30 6.71
N ARG A 19 26.52 31.44 7.37
CA ARG A 19 27.90 31.11 7.01
C ARG A 19 27.94 30.54 5.61
N MET A 20 26.96 29.73 5.24
CA MET A 20 26.85 29.13 3.92
C MET A 20 26.50 30.10 2.81
N ASP A 21 25.59 31.04 3.03
CA ASP A 21 25.35 32.11 2.05
C ASP A 21 26.62 32.93 1.81
N TRP A 22 27.37 33.22 2.89
CA TRP A 22 28.63 33.92 2.77
C TRP A 22 29.64 33.09 1.97
N LEU A 23 29.79 31.79 2.25
CA LEU A 23 30.71 30.90 1.53
C LEU A 23 30.33 30.78 0.04
N ILE A 24 29.04 30.70 -0.27
CA ILE A 24 28.51 30.65 -1.64
C ILE A 24 28.80 31.96 -2.38
N ARG A 25 28.56 33.12 -1.74
CA ARG A 25 28.83 34.45 -2.33
C ARG A 25 30.34 34.75 -2.45
N ASN A 26 31.15 34.20 -1.56
CA ASN A 26 32.60 34.40 -1.51
C ASN A 26 33.33 33.14 -1.95
N ALA A 27 33.19 32.83 -3.24
CA ALA A 27 33.68 31.60 -3.86
C ALA A 27 35.15 31.26 -3.60
N ASN A 28 36.00 32.29 -3.47
CA ASN A 28 37.44 32.20 -3.23
C ASN A 28 37.83 32.62 -1.81
N GLY A 29 36.87 32.75 -0.90
CA GLY A 29 37.11 33.14 0.49
C GLY A 29 38.03 32.14 1.19
N LYS A 30 39.03 32.65 1.93
CA LYS A 30 39.97 31.84 2.71
C LYS A 30 39.35 31.42 4.06
N VAL A 31 38.30 30.60 4.02
CA VAL A 31 37.70 30.02 5.22
C VAL A 31 38.17 28.57 5.36
N GLY A 32 38.81 28.27 6.48
CA GLY A 32 39.22 26.92 6.84
C GLY A 32 38.18 26.20 7.69
N ALA A 33 38.24 24.87 7.73
CA ALA A 33 37.33 24.03 8.50
C ALA A 33 37.29 24.40 10.00
N LYS A 34 38.44 24.75 10.60
CA LYS A 34 38.51 25.21 12.00
C LYS A 34 37.67 26.48 12.22
N THR A 35 37.74 27.43 11.30
CA THR A 35 36.96 28.67 11.36
C THR A 35 35.47 28.39 11.22
N ALA A 36 35.10 27.44 10.35
CA ALA A 36 33.70 27.10 10.11
C ALA A 36 33.00 26.49 11.34
N VAL A 37 33.75 25.81 12.22
CA VAL A 37 33.23 25.16 13.44
C VAL A 37 33.56 25.92 14.73
N GLN A 38 34.13 27.12 14.63
CA GLN A 38 34.33 28.01 15.78
C GLN A 38 33.02 28.69 16.18
N ASN A 39 32.82 28.88 17.48
CA ASN A 39 31.69 29.62 18.06
C ASN A 39 30.33 29.13 17.53
N LEU A 40 30.13 27.82 17.45
CA LEU A 40 28.83 27.24 17.11
C LEU A 40 27.86 27.47 18.27
N LEU A 41 26.63 27.88 17.94
CA LEU A 41 25.58 28.05 18.92
C LEU A 41 25.15 26.69 19.49
N PRO A 42 24.79 26.62 20.79
CA PRO A 42 24.03 25.49 21.33
C PRO A 42 22.69 25.37 20.60
N ARG A 43 22.28 24.16 20.25
CA ARG A 43 21.03 23.87 19.53
C ARG A 43 20.18 22.79 20.19
N GLY A 44 20.81 21.81 20.84
CA GLY A 44 20.15 20.73 21.55
C GLY A 44 20.91 20.33 22.81
N GLU A 45 20.32 19.44 23.59
CA GLU A 45 20.98 18.88 24.78
C GLU A 45 22.05 17.86 24.36
N ILE A 46 23.15 17.79 25.11
CA ILE A 46 24.19 16.79 24.85
C ILE A 46 23.63 15.41 25.20
N GLY A 47 23.80 14.44 24.30
CA GLY A 47 23.20 13.12 24.41
C GLY A 47 21.93 12.94 23.58
N ASP A 48 21.27 14.03 23.19
CA ASP A 48 20.10 14.00 22.32
C ASP A 48 20.49 14.13 20.85
N PHE A 49 19.85 13.34 20.00
CA PHE A 49 20.07 13.37 18.56
C PHE A 49 19.56 14.70 17.95
N ASP A 50 20.48 15.51 17.43
CA ASP A 50 20.20 16.68 16.59
C ASP A 50 21.23 16.80 15.47
N TYR A 51 20.80 16.52 14.23
CA TYR A 51 21.67 16.40 13.07
C TYR A 51 22.50 17.67 12.82
N SER A 52 23.82 17.52 12.76
CA SER A 52 24.75 18.64 12.61
C SER A 52 25.95 18.28 11.75
N ASN A 53 26.03 18.86 10.55
CA ASN A 53 27.20 18.70 9.66
C ASN A 53 28.51 19.22 10.29
N SER A 54 28.40 20.14 11.24
CA SER A 54 29.52 20.63 12.06
C SER A 54 30.24 19.51 12.80
N SER A 55 29.50 18.53 13.31
CA SER A 55 30.05 17.39 14.04
C SER A 55 31.01 16.58 13.18
N PHE A 56 30.65 16.30 11.92
CA PHE A 56 31.49 15.57 10.98
C PHE A 56 32.69 16.38 10.52
N THR A 57 32.56 17.70 10.40
CA THR A 57 33.69 18.59 10.12
C THR A 57 34.73 18.53 11.24
N LEU A 58 34.28 18.60 12.51
CA LEU A 58 35.14 18.46 13.69
C LEU A 58 35.82 17.09 13.76
N VAL A 59 35.11 16.01 13.43
CA VAL A 59 35.69 14.66 13.37
C VAL A 59 36.88 14.60 12.41
N THR A 60 36.79 15.27 11.24
CA THR A 60 37.94 15.28 10.31
C THR A 60 39.16 16.00 10.89
N LEU A 61 38.97 17.10 11.62
CA LEU A 61 40.06 17.84 12.27
C LEU A 61 40.69 17.03 13.40
N ALA A 62 39.87 16.30 14.16
CA ALA A 62 40.34 15.39 15.19
C ALA A 62 41.18 14.24 14.60
N ALA A 63 40.72 13.65 13.49
CA ALA A 63 41.45 12.59 12.79
C ALA A 63 42.80 13.06 12.25
N GLU A 64 42.86 14.25 11.64
CA GLU A 64 44.13 14.84 11.19
C GLU A 64 45.09 15.09 12.35
N LYS A 65 44.58 15.64 13.46
CA LYS A 65 45.41 15.90 14.64
C LYS A 65 45.93 14.61 15.27
N ALA A 66 45.11 13.55 15.31
CA ALA A 66 45.47 12.27 15.92
C ALA A 66 46.49 11.48 15.08
N THR A 67 46.46 11.65 13.76
CA THR A 67 47.28 10.84 12.84
C THR A 67 48.47 11.61 12.25
N GLY A 68 48.44 12.94 12.27
CA GLY A 68 49.39 13.78 11.55
C GLY A 68 49.22 13.76 10.03
N VAL A 69 48.20 13.08 9.50
CA VAL A 69 47.97 12.87 8.07
C VAL A 69 46.73 13.69 7.65
N GLY A 70 46.79 14.33 6.48
CA GLY A 70 45.67 15.13 5.98
C GLY A 70 44.42 14.29 5.68
N TRP A 71 43.22 14.85 5.88
CA TRP A 71 41.94 14.15 5.73
C TRP A 71 41.78 13.44 4.38
N ARG A 72 42.13 14.12 3.28
CA ARG A 72 42.03 13.55 1.94
C ARG A 72 42.93 12.34 1.76
N GLU A 73 44.14 12.41 2.30
CA GLU A 73 45.10 11.32 2.25
C GLU A 73 44.68 10.15 3.15
N LEU A 74 44.09 10.42 4.31
CA LEU A 74 43.50 9.40 5.17
C LEU A 74 42.39 8.63 4.45
N VAL A 75 41.41 9.34 3.86
CA VAL A 75 40.30 8.71 3.13
C VAL A 75 40.81 7.90 1.94
N GLU A 76 41.79 8.44 1.21
CA GLU A 76 42.41 7.75 0.07
C GLU A 76 43.09 6.43 0.49
N LYS A 77 43.89 6.47 1.56
CA LYS A 77 44.66 5.33 2.07
C LYS A 77 43.81 4.27 2.77
N LEU A 78 42.77 4.69 3.50
CA LEU A 78 41.99 3.81 4.36
C LEU A 78 40.71 3.30 3.68
N ILE A 79 40.13 4.06 2.75
CA ILE A 79 38.81 3.77 2.18
C ILE A 79 38.88 3.60 0.65
N ILE A 80 39.27 4.64 -0.10
CA ILE A 80 39.13 4.64 -1.57
C ILE A 80 39.98 3.54 -2.22
N ARG A 81 41.29 3.50 -1.93
CA ARG A 81 42.20 2.50 -2.53
C ARG A 81 41.92 1.08 -2.03
N PRO A 82 41.80 0.81 -0.72
CA PRO A 82 41.57 -0.56 -0.24
C PRO A 82 40.27 -1.17 -0.73
N LEU A 83 39.21 -0.37 -0.87
CA LEU A 83 37.91 -0.85 -1.38
C LEU A 83 37.85 -0.90 -2.91
N GLY A 84 38.85 -0.33 -3.61
CA GLY A 84 38.89 -0.26 -5.06
C GLY A 84 37.77 0.61 -5.65
N LEU A 85 37.48 1.76 -5.04
CA LEU A 85 36.50 2.73 -5.51
C LEU A 85 37.12 3.61 -6.61
N LYS A 86 37.03 3.17 -7.86
CA LYS A 86 37.82 3.73 -8.98
C LYS A 86 37.32 5.08 -9.48
N GLU A 87 36.07 5.41 -9.20
CA GLU A 87 35.37 6.60 -9.68
C GLU A 87 34.93 7.48 -8.49
N THR A 88 35.57 7.31 -7.33
CA THR A 88 35.33 8.09 -6.11
C THR A 88 36.52 9.01 -5.82
N SER A 89 36.29 10.31 -5.66
CA SER A 89 37.37 11.28 -5.41
C SER A 89 36.90 12.59 -4.78
N PHE A 90 37.87 13.43 -4.38
CA PHE A 90 37.62 14.79 -3.91
C PHE A 90 37.52 15.78 -5.08
N GLY A 91 36.32 15.88 -5.66
CA GLY A 91 36.01 16.74 -6.80
C GLY A 91 35.40 15.95 -7.96
N PRO A 92 34.83 16.65 -8.96
CA PRO A 92 34.25 15.97 -10.11
C PRO A 92 35.36 15.32 -10.96
N VAL A 93 35.11 14.08 -11.40
CA VAL A 93 35.93 13.38 -12.41
C VAL A 93 35.47 13.75 -13.82
N ALA A 94 36.29 13.43 -14.84
CA ALA A 94 35.91 13.63 -16.23
C ALA A 94 34.60 12.91 -16.56
N GLY A 95 33.63 13.62 -17.14
CA GLY A 95 32.31 13.08 -17.48
C GLY A 95 31.29 13.05 -16.35
N ALA A 96 31.59 13.62 -15.17
CA ALA A 96 30.64 13.72 -14.07
C ALA A 96 29.34 14.46 -14.46
N ALA A 97 28.19 13.97 -13.98
CA ALA A 97 26.89 14.52 -14.29
C ALA A 97 26.72 15.94 -13.71
N ARG A 98 26.28 16.87 -14.56
CA ARG A 98 26.05 18.28 -14.20
C ARG A 98 24.86 18.41 -13.27
N THR A 99 25.00 19.14 -12.16
CA THR A 99 23.94 19.37 -11.18
C THR A 99 22.97 20.45 -11.66
N HIS A 100 21.68 20.29 -11.35
CA HIS A 100 20.63 21.21 -11.77
C HIS A 100 19.71 21.57 -10.62
N ILE A 101 19.33 22.84 -10.54
CA ILE A 101 18.28 23.34 -9.62
C ILE A 101 17.12 23.90 -10.42
N TRP A 102 15.92 23.85 -9.83
CA TRP A 102 14.79 24.59 -10.36
C TRP A 102 14.95 26.09 -10.12
N SER A 103 14.87 26.90 -11.17
CA SER A 103 14.91 28.35 -11.05
C SER A 103 14.19 29.02 -12.21
N ARG A 104 13.27 29.94 -11.87
CA ARG A 104 12.43 30.68 -12.83
C ARG A 104 11.66 29.75 -13.80
N GLY A 105 10.96 28.76 -13.24
CA GLY A 105 10.06 27.89 -13.98
C GLY A 105 10.72 26.83 -14.86
N LYS A 106 12.03 26.59 -14.72
CA LYS A 106 12.73 25.49 -15.42
C LYS A 106 13.95 24.99 -14.66
N MET A 107 14.36 23.76 -14.96
CA MET A 107 15.64 23.21 -14.52
C MET A 107 16.79 23.97 -15.16
N ARG A 108 17.74 24.40 -14.32
CA ARG A 108 18.92 25.14 -14.74
C ARG A 108 20.15 24.58 -14.06
N PRO A 109 21.30 24.59 -14.72
CA PRO A 109 22.53 24.18 -14.07
C PRO A 109 22.86 24.99 -12.82
N PHE A 110 23.40 24.32 -11.78
CA PHE A 110 23.82 24.92 -10.51
C PHE A 110 25.33 24.80 -10.25
N GLY A 111 25.96 25.83 -9.67
CA GLY A 111 27.39 25.84 -9.32
C GLY A 111 28.29 26.60 -10.30
N GLN A 112 29.62 26.49 -10.12
CA GLN A 112 30.62 27.23 -10.92
C GLN A 112 30.91 26.59 -12.30
N SER A 113 31.62 27.30 -13.17
CA SER A 113 32.16 26.76 -14.43
C SER A 113 33.23 25.69 -14.14
N GLY A 114 32.77 24.46 -13.89
CA GLY A 114 33.55 23.35 -13.32
C GLY A 114 32.71 22.39 -12.45
N TRP A 115 31.45 22.74 -12.14
CA TRP A 115 30.40 21.86 -11.59
C TRP A 115 30.71 21.18 -10.24
N GLY A 116 31.15 21.97 -9.26
CA GLY A 116 31.26 21.57 -7.85
C GLY A 116 30.94 22.74 -6.89
N PRO A 117 30.92 22.48 -5.56
CA PRO A 117 30.85 23.53 -4.55
C PRO A 117 31.97 24.56 -4.77
N THR A 118 31.76 25.81 -4.35
CA THR A 118 32.83 26.81 -4.38
C THR A 118 34.04 26.34 -3.55
N LYS A 119 35.25 26.87 -3.82
CA LYS A 119 36.45 26.47 -3.05
C LYS A 119 36.25 26.66 -1.54
N SER A 120 35.59 27.76 -1.17
CA SER A 120 35.21 28.07 0.21
C SER A 120 34.21 27.05 0.80
N VAL A 121 33.20 26.61 0.06
CA VAL A 121 32.26 25.57 0.52
C VAL A 121 32.95 24.20 0.60
N ALA A 122 33.77 23.85 -0.39
CA ALA A 122 34.51 22.58 -0.40
C ALA A 122 35.47 22.45 0.78
N ALA A 123 36.04 23.56 1.26
CA ALA A 123 36.91 23.59 2.44
C ALA A 123 36.16 23.29 3.75
N VAL A 124 34.84 23.48 3.78
CA VAL A 124 33.99 23.29 4.96
C VAL A 124 33.27 21.95 4.95
N LEU A 125 32.78 21.49 3.78
CA LEU A 125 32.02 20.24 3.65
C LEU A 125 32.72 19.05 4.31
N ARG A 126 33.99 18.81 3.97
CA ARG A 126 34.84 17.75 4.54
C ARG A 126 34.07 16.45 4.77
N GLY A 127 34.24 15.82 5.93
CA GLY A 127 33.57 14.57 6.29
C GLY A 127 32.03 14.61 6.33
N ALA A 128 31.41 15.78 6.14
CA ALA A 128 29.97 15.91 6.04
C ALA A 128 29.43 15.76 4.60
N GLY A 129 30.28 15.85 3.55
CA GLY A 129 29.80 15.66 2.17
C GLY A 129 30.73 16.12 1.04
N ASP A 130 32.05 15.94 1.15
CA ASP A 130 33.04 16.42 0.16
C ASP A 130 33.48 15.41 -0.91
N LEU A 131 32.86 14.22 -0.95
CA LEU A 131 33.17 13.16 -1.91
C LEU A 131 32.21 13.15 -3.11
N PHE A 132 32.79 12.88 -4.29
CA PHE A 132 32.07 12.56 -5.52
C PHE A 132 32.23 11.08 -5.79
N ALA A 133 31.16 10.40 -6.19
CA ALA A 133 31.16 8.97 -6.46
C ALA A 133 30.12 8.61 -7.55
N THR A 134 30.21 7.38 -8.07
CA THR A 134 29.17 6.80 -8.93
C THR A 134 28.24 5.88 -8.12
N PRO A 135 27.00 5.62 -8.58
CA PRO A 135 26.15 4.60 -7.97
C PRO A 135 26.84 3.23 -7.83
N ARG A 136 27.71 2.88 -8.79
CA ARG A 136 28.47 1.62 -8.76
C ARG A 136 29.43 1.57 -7.58
N ASP A 137 30.24 2.62 -7.40
CA ASP A 137 31.19 2.68 -6.29
C ASP A 137 30.47 2.81 -4.94
N LEU A 138 29.36 3.56 -4.86
CA LEU A 138 28.53 3.62 -3.65
C LEU A 138 27.94 2.25 -3.30
N ALA A 139 27.42 1.51 -4.29
CA ALA A 139 26.89 0.17 -4.07
C ALA A 139 27.99 -0.80 -3.60
N ARG A 140 29.20 -0.70 -4.16
CA ARG A 140 30.37 -1.46 -3.72
C ARG A 140 30.78 -1.10 -2.30
N PHE A 141 30.85 0.19 -1.98
CA PHE A 141 31.13 0.66 -0.62
C PHE A 141 30.11 0.10 0.39
N GLY A 142 28.82 0.19 0.08
CA GLY A 142 27.76 -0.34 0.94
C GLY A 142 27.79 -1.87 1.07
N GLU A 143 28.12 -2.60 -0.01
CA GLU A 143 28.32 -4.05 0.04
C GLU A 143 29.47 -4.43 0.98
N LEU A 144 30.60 -3.72 0.91
CA LEU A 144 31.80 -4.05 1.68
C LEU A 144 31.70 -3.60 3.14
N LEU A 145 31.12 -2.43 3.41
CA LEU A 145 30.96 -1.88 4.76
C LEU A 145 29.95 -2.69 5.58
N TRP A 146 28.74 -2.87 5.06
CA TRP A 146 27.64 -3.53 5.77
C TRP A 146 27.51 -5.02 5.44
N GLY A 147 28.47 -5.56 4.70
CA GLY A 147 28.61 -6.99 4.41
C GLY A 147 29.81 -7.61 5.13
N ASP A 148 30.26 -7.08 6.26
CA ASP A 148 31.32 -7.68 7.10
C ASP A 148 32.63 -7.99 6.33
N ARG A 149 33.00 -7.11 5.39
CA ARG A 149 34.21 -7.25 4.54
C ARG A 149 35.21 -6.12 4.72
N LEU A 150 34.77 -4.95 5.18
CA LEU A 150 35.62 -3.80 5.49
C LEU A 150 35.91 -3.68 6.98
N LEU A 151 34.92 -4.00 7.80
CA LEU A 151 35.02 -4.10 9.25
C LEU A 151 34.50 -5.48 9.64
N GLU A 152 35.02 -6.03 10.72
CA GLU A 152 34.58 -7.30 11.30
C GLU A 152 34.29 -7.15 12.80
N GLY A 153 33.39 -7.98 13.33
CA GLY A 153 33.14 -8.08 14.78
C GLY A 153 32.53 -6.82 15.42
N SER A 154 33.10 -6.38 16.55
CA SER A 154 32.55 -5.29 17.36
C SER A 154 32.54 -3.93 16.65
N GLN A 155 33.42 -3.72 15.66
CA GLN A 155 33.47 -2.47 14.88
C GLN A 155 32.29 -2.37 13.90
N THR A 156 31.95 -3.46 13.20
CA THR A 156 30.73 -3.54 12.38
C THR A 156 29.48 -3.33 13.22
N GLN A 157 29.45 -3.87 14.44
CA GLN A 157 28.34 -3.68 15.39
C GLN A 157 28.19 -2.21 15.82
N LEU A 158 29.30 -1.51 16.07
CA LEU A 158 29.28 -0.09 16.44
C LEU A 158 28.74 0.79 15.31
N ILE A 159 29.10 0.50 14.05
CA ILE A 159 28.57 1.22 12.88
C ILE A 159 27.11 0.87 12.61
N ASN A 160 26.68 -0.37 12.84
CA ASN A 160 25.28 -0.78 12.68
C ASN A 160 24.40 -0.31 13.84
N GLY A 161 25.00 0.03 14.98
CA GLY A 161 24.39 0.66 16.14
C GLY A 161 23.60 -0.27 17.06
N ILE A 162 23.30 0.24 18.26
CA ILE A 162 22.55 -0.44 19.33
C ILE A 162 21.06 -0.65 19.01
N ALA A 163 20.55 -0.15 17.87
CA ALA A 163 19.14 -0.31 17.52
C ALA A 163 18.76 -1.76 17.20
N ASN A 164 19.75 -2.62 16.94
CA ASN A 164 19.61 -4.07 17.00
C ASN A 164 19.10 -4.53 18.39
N LEU A 165 19.43 -3.82 19.47
CA LEU A 165 19.06 -4.20 20.83
C LEU A 165 17.80 -3.49 21.35
N THR A 166 17.39 -2.37 20.74
CA THR A 166 16.29 -1.53 21.26
C THR A 166 14.98 -1.67 20.49
N GLY A 167 14.97 -2.32 19.32
CA GLY A 167 13.77 -2.55 18.53
C GLY A 167 13.21 -1.30 17.81
N LEU A 168 13.90 -0.16 17.88
CA LEU A 168 13.48 1.10 17.26
C LEU A 168 13.27 0.97 15.73
N PRO A 169 12.26 1.64 15.15
CA PRO A 169 11.99 1.59 13.71
C PRO A 169 13.04 2.32 12.86
N TRP A 170 13.77 3.25 13.46
CA TRP A 170 14.85 4.02 12.84
C TRP A 170 15.86 4.46 13.91
N SER A 171 17.14 4.51 13.55
CA SER A 171 18.20 5.04 14.41
C SER A 171 19.37 5.58 13.60
N TYR A 172 19.99 6.65 14.10
CA TYR A 172 21.27 7.14 13.60
C TYR A 172 22.42 6.55 14.43
N THR A 173 23.48 6.13 13.76
CA THR A 173 24.60 5.42 14.37
C THR A 173 25.90 6.18 14.08
N ILE A 174 27.00 5.50 13.75
CA ILE A 174 28.27 6.15 13.38
C ILE A 174 28.24 6.47 11.89
N GLY A 175 27.69 7.64 11.53
CA GLY A 175 27.60 8.08 10.13
C GLY A 175 26.73 7.21 9.22
N SER A 176 25.89 6.35 9.81
CA SER A 176 24.96 5.46 9.13
C SER A 176 23.58 5.59 9.78
N MET A 177 22.56 5.26 9.01
CA MET A 177 21.18 5.13 9.45
C MET A 177 20.78 3.66 9.36
N MET A 178 20.19 3.15 10.43
CA MET A 178 19.44 1.89 10.41
C MET A 178 17.96 2.22 10.26
N ASP A 179 17.29 1.52 9.35
CA ASP A 179 15.88 1.74 9.09
C ASP A 179 15.17 0.42 8.73
N ARG A 180 14.14 0.06 9.49
CA ARG A 180 13.33 -1.16 9.29
C ARG A 180 11.89 -0.90 8.87
N SER A 181 11.46 0.35 8.94
CA SER A 181 10.09 0.80 8.64
C SER A 181 9.60 0.51 7.21
N TRP A 182 10.50 0.10 6.30
CA TRP A 182 10.21 -0.15 4.89
C TRP A 182 10.09 -1.64 4.54
N LEU A 183 10.63 -2.52 5.38
CA LEU A 183 10.71 -3.97 5.15
C LEU A 183 10.25 -4.80 6.36
N GLY A 184 9.48 -4.19 7.27
CA GLY A 184 9.03 -4.85 8.49
C GLY A 184 10.20 -5.18 9.42
N THR A 185 10.69 -6.42 9.36
CA THR A 185 11.86 -6.85 10.14
C THR A 185 13.18 -6.62 9.47
N LEU A 186 13.25 -6.74 8.14
CA LEU A 186 14.51 -6.59 7.44
C LEU A 186 14.98 -5.15 7.60
N ARG A 187 16.28 -5.00 7.77
CA ARG A 187 16.87 -3.71 8.02
C ARG A 187 17.55 -3.22 6.75
N THR A 188 17.47 -1.92 6.59
CA THR A 188 18.33 -1.20 5.67
C THR A 188 19.36 -0.45 6.48
N TYR A 189 20.63 -0.62 6.10
CA TYR A 189 21.74 0.20 6.56
C TYR A 189 22.15 1.13 5.44
N GLY A 190 22.55 2.35 5.76
CA GLY A 190 22.74 3.31 4.68
C GLY A 190 22.86 4.74 5.12
N HIS A 191 22.90 5.62 4.15
CA HIS A 191 22.76 7.04 4.40
C HIS A 191 22.18 7.75 3.17
N THR A 192 21.53 8.88 3.39
CA THR A 192 21.06 9.77 2.33
C THR A 192 22.02 10.93 2.15
N GLY A 193 22.03 11.55 0.98
CA GLY A 193 22.85 12.73 0.72
C GLY A 193 22.05 13.79 -0.01
N GLY A 194 22.26 15.04 0.38
CA GLY A 194 21.59 16.18 -0.21
C GLY A 194 22.53 17.36 -0.31
N TYR A 195 22.71 17.86 -1.54
CA TYR A 195 23.34 19.14 -1.80
C TYR A 195 22.51 19.90 -2.84
N SER A 196 22.72 21.20 -2.99
CA SER A 196 21.99 21.98 -3.99
C SER A 196 22.14 21.37 -5.39
N GLY A 197 21.04 20.85 -5.93
CA GLY A 197 20.97 20.21 -7.24
C GLY A 197 21.40 18.73 -7.30
N VAL A 198 21.63 18.08 -6.15
CA VAL A 198 21.98 16.65 -6.04
C VAL A 198 21.25 15.98 -4.89
N SER A 199 20.73 14.77 -5.12
CA SER A 199 20.17 13.89 -4.08
C SER A 199 20.74 12.49 -4.26
N THR A 200 21.10 11.82 -3.17
CA THR A 200 21.62 10.46 -3.18
C THR A 200 21.01 9.61 -2.08
N SER A 201 20.93 8.31 -2.31
CA SER A 201 20.59 7.32 -1.27
C SER A 201 21.44 6.08 -1.48
N LEU A 202 22.00 5.55 -0.38
CA LEU A 202 22.66 4.28 -0.34
C LEU A 202 21.98 3.43 0.73
N ARG A 203 21.55 2.23 0.36
CA ARG A 203 20.83 1.29 1.22
C ARG A 203 21.40 -0.12 1.03
N ARG A 204 21.76 -0.82 2.10
CA ARG A 204 22.13 -2.23 2.15
C ARG A 204 21.07 -2.98 2.92
N ILE A 205 20.62 -4.12 2.39
CA ILE A 205 19.78 -5.10 3.10
C ILE A 205 20.63 -6.37 3.31
N PRO A 206 21.35 -6.48 4.44
CA PRO A 206 22.30 -7.58 4.68
C PRO A 206 21.71 -8.96 4.41
N GLU A 207 20.50 -9.20 4.93
CA GLU A 207 19.75 -10.45 4.89
C GLU A 207 19.38 -10.88 3.47
N LEU A 208 19.25 -9.93 2.53
CA LEU A 208 18.97 -10.22 1.12
C LEU A 208 20.24 -10.24 0.26
N GLY A 209 21.38 -9.79 0.76
CA GLY A 209 22.57 -9.60 -0.10
C GLY A 209 22.43 -8.45 -1.10
N VAL A 210 21.44 -7.56 -0.93
CA VAL A 210 21.16 -6.43 -1.83
C VAL A 210 21.78 -5.12 -1.34
N THR A 211 22.38 -4.36 -2.26
CA THR A 211 22.73 -2.95 -2.07
C THR A 211 22.08 -2.12 -3.18
N ILE A 212 21.44 -1.02 -2.81
CA ILE A 212 20.81 -0.06 -3.72
C ILE A 212 21.52 1.28 -3.52
N ALA A 213 22.07 1.81 -4.61
CA ALA A 213 22.62 3.15 -4.66
C ALA A 213 21.88 3.96 -5.73
N VAL A 214 21.34 5.09 -5.35
CA VAL A 214 20.63 6.01 -6.25
C VAL A 214 21.29 7.38 -6.15
N THR A 215 21.55 7.99 -7.30
CA THR A 215 22.08 9.36 -7.38
C THR A 215 21.30 10.13 -8.42
N ALA A 216 20.83 11.33 -8.09
CA ALA A 216 20.09 12.23 -8.96
C ALA A 216 20.81 13.58 -9.05
N ASN A 217 20.98 14.10 -10.27
CA ASN A 217 21.67 15.36 -10.57
C ASN A 217 20.70 16.53 -10.86
N GLY A 218 19.49 16.47 -10.29
CA GLY A 218 18.46 17.49 -10.44
C GLY A 218 17.53 17.52 -9.23
N MET A 219 17.25 18.72 -8.71
CA MET A 219 16.32 18.92 -7.59
C MET A 219 15.27 19.98 -7.93
N GLY A 220 14.00 19.56 -8.02
CA GLY A 220 12.84 20.40 -8.36
C GLY A 220 12.26 21.18 -7.17
N THR A 221 12.36 20.62 -5.96
CA THR A 221 11.80 21.11 -4.68
C THR A 221 12.56 20.46 -3.50
N PRO A 222 12.43 20.94 -2.25
CA PRO A 222 13.03 20.27 -1.09
C PRO A 222 12.39 18.89 -0.92
N GLY A 223 13.12 17.83 -1.26
CA GLY A 223 12.66 16.44 -1.21
C GLY A 223 13.79 15.49 -1.64
N ASN A 224 13.81 14.28 -1.10
CA ASN A 224 14.92 13.34 -1.28
C ASN A 224 14.60 12.27 -2.34
N TYR A 225 14.45 12.70 -3.60
CA TYR A 225 14.04 11.84 -4.72
C TYR A 225 14.84 10.54 -4.85
N ALA A 226 16.14 10.60 -4.59
CA ALA A 226 16.98 9.39 -4.66
C ALA A 226 16.61 8.37 -3.58
N ASP A 227 16.21 8.84 -2.39
CA ASP A 227 15.75 7.97 -1.32
C ASP A 227 14.37 7.39 -1.61
N ASP A 228 13.44 8.21 -2.10
CA ASP A 228 12.12 7.74 -2.53
C ASP A 228 12.23 6.66 -3.62
N LEU A 229 13.11 6.85 -4.61
CA LEU A 229 13.36 5.83 -5.63
C LEU A 229 14.01 4.58 -5.03
N ALA A 230 14.99 4.71 -4.14
CA ALA A 230 15.58 3.57 -3.46
C ALA A 230 14.53 2.76 -2.69
N ILE A 231 13.61 3.43 -1.99
CA ILE A 231 12.51 2.81 -1.24
C ILE A 231 11.53 2.09 -2.18
N ASN A 232 11.14 2.72 -3.29
CA ASN A 232 10.27 2.08 -4.28
C ASN A 232 10.91 0.82 -4.86
N LEU A 233 12.22 0.87 -5.16
CA LEU A 233 12.97 -0.31 -5.60
C LEU A 233 12.98 -1.41 -4.53
N ILE A 234 13.08 -1.04 -3.25
CA ILE A 234 12.98 -1.99 -2.13
C ILE A 234 11.60 -2.66 -2.08
N GLY A 235 10.51 -1.91 -2.28
CA GLY A 235 9.14 -2.45 -2.37
C GLY A 235 8.96 -3.48 -3.49
N LEU A 236 9.70 -3.33 -4.60
CA LEU A 236 9.71 -4.31 -5.69
C LEU A 236 10.45 -5.61 -5.35
N LEU A 237 11.39 -5.59 -4.39
CA LEU A 237 12.08 -6.81 -3.95
C LEU A 237 11.14 -7.76 -3.19
N ASP A 238 10.09 -7.23 -2.56
CA ASP A 238 9.11 -7.95 -1.73
C ASP A 238 7.85 -8.39 -2.52
N THR A 239 7.99 -8.54 -3.83
CA THR A 239 6.93 -9.01 -4.74
C THR A 239 7.43 -10.17 -5.59
N PRO A 240 6.64 -11.25 -5.76
CA PRO A 240 6.97 -12.33 -6.70
C PRO A 240 7.25 -11.78 -8.10
N ALA A 241 8.23 -12.35 -8.81
CA ALA A 241 8.52 -11.94 -10.18
C ALA A 241 7.27 -12.15 -11.05
N PRO A 242 6.86 -11.13 -11.83
CA PRO A 242 5.75 -11.28 -12.74
C PRO A 242 6.11 -12.32 -13.82
N SER A 243 5.14 -13.14 -14.21
CA SER A 243 5.22 -13.86 -15.47
C SER A 243 5.38 -12.89 -16.65
N ALA A 244 5.83 -13.38 -17.81
CA ALA A 244 5.98 -12.55 -19.01
C ALA A 244 4.69 -11.79 -19.37
N ALA A 245 3.52 -12.41 -19.18
CA ALA A 245 2.23 -11.77 -19.41
C ALA A 245 1.93 -10.65 -18.38
N GLN A 246 2.28 -10.86 -17.11
CA GLN A 246 2.14 -9.86 -16.04
C GLN A 246 3.10 -8.67 -16.25
N ALA A 247 4.32 -8.91 -16.73
CA ALA A 247 5.26 -7.85 -17.08
C ALA A 247 4.76 -7.02 -18.27
N VAL A 248 4.24 -7.67 -19.32
CA VAL A 248 3.56 -7.01 -20.46
C VAL A 248 2.30 -6.25 -20.00
N ALA A 249 1.68 -6.69 -18.90
CA ALA A 249 0.54 -6.05 -18.25
C ALA A 249 0.92 -4.90 -17.31
N GLY A 250 2.21 -4.57 -17.16
CA GLY A 250 2.69 -3.50 -16.29
C GLY A 250 2.63 -3.84 -14.80
N ALA A 251 2.61 -5.13 -14.44
CA ALA A 251 2.84 -5.57 -13.07
C ALA A 251 4.34 -5.67 -12.81
N SER A 252 4.77 -5.18 -11.67
CA SER A 252 6.18 -5.11 -11.27
C SER A 252 6.45 -6.03 -10.09
N GLY A 253 7.64 -6.65 -10.07
CA GLY A 253 8.15 -7.39 -8.93
C GLY A 253 9.43 -8.13 -9.26
N ALA A 254 10.32 -8.29 -8.27
CA ALA A 254 11.67 -8.79 -8.52
C ALA A 254 11.81 -10.30 -8.25
N GLY A 255 10.88 -10.91 -7.50
CA GLY A 255 10.89 -12.35 -7.18
C GLY A 255 12.16 -12.80 -6.47
N LEU A 256 12.85 -11.89 -5.79
CA LEU A 256 14.14 -12.16 -5.19
C LEU A 256 13.95 -13.00 -3.93
N ARG A 257 14.79 -14.02 -3.80
CA ARG A 257 14.94 -14.79 -2.57
C ARG A 257 16.24 -14.37 -1.91
N ALA A 258 16.32 -14.50 -0.59
CA ALA A 258 17.57 -14.31 0.14
C ALA A 258 18.68 -15.15 -0.52
N SER A 259 19.80 -14.51 -0.81
CA SER A 259 20.97 -15.17 -1.38
C SER A 259 21.54 -16.19 -0.39
N SER A 260 22.02 -17.34 -0.86
CA SER A 260 22.78 -18.28 -0.04
C SER A 260 24.13 -17.73 0.45
N ARG A 261 24.56 -16.57 -0.08
CA ARG A 261 25.73 -15.79 0.34
C ARG A 261 25.35 -14.50 1.07
N ALA A 262 24.10 -14.35 1.51
CA ALA A 262 23.73 -13.26 2.39
C ALA A 262 24.50 -13.41 3.72
N ASN A 263 24.88 -12.29 4.32
CA ASN A 263 25.50 -12.28 5.65
C ASN A 263 24.37 -12.07 6.66
N PRO A 264 23.78 -13.15 7.22
CA PRO A 264 22.76 -12.99 8.24
C PRO A 264 23.37 -12.20 9.41
N GLU A 265 22.58 -11.31 9.99
CA GLU A 265 23.05 -10.54 11.14
C GLU A 265 23.57 -11.48 12.23
N PRO A 266 24.69 -11.15 12.90
CA PRO A 266 25.25 -11.99 13.96
C PRO A 266 24.37 -12.11 15.21
N PHE A 267 23.27 -11.32 15.32
CA PHE A 267 22.33 -11.40 16.44
C PHE A 267 20.88 -11.33 15.95
N PRO A 268 20.13 -12.44 15.99
CA PRO A 268 18.70 -12.42 15.68
C PRO A 268 17.97 -11.68 16.81
N VAL A 269 17.19 -10.65 16.45
CA VAL A 269 16.25 -10.02 17.38
C VAL A 269 14.94 -10.72 17.23
N THR A 270 14.37 -11.19 18.35
CA THR A 270 12.96 -11.52 18.43
C THR A 270 12.19 -10.20 18.31
N PRO A 271 11.58 -9.92 17.15
CA PRO A 271 10.93 -8.63 16.95
C PRO A 271 9.61 -8.57 17.74
N PRO A 272 9.09 -7.37 18.05
CA PRO A 272 7.87 -7.24 18.84
C PRO A 272 6.70 -7.93 18.14
N ALA A 273 5.87 -8.63 18.92
CA ALA A 273 4.73 -9.41 18.44
C ALA A 273 3.70 -8.58 17.63
N SER A 274 3.73 -7.25 17.76
CA SER A 274 2.84 -6.31 17.07
C SER A 274 3.05 -6.22 15.55
N LEU A 275 4.16 -6.72 14.99
CA LEU A 275 4.37 -6.74 13.54
C LEU A 275 3.72 -7.96 12.84
N LEU A 276 3.02 -8.81 13.61
CA LEU A 276 2.33 -10.01 13.14
C LEU A 276 0.80 -9.95 13.30
N THR A 277 0.26 -8.86 13.85
CA THR A 277 -1.18 -8.71 14.09
C THR A 277 -1.94 -8.25 12.86
N CYS A 278 -3.12 -8.83 12.66
CA CYS A 278 -4.01 -8.50 11.55
C CYS A 278 -4.84 -7.25 11.86
N GLY A 279 -4.18 -6.09 11.87
CA GLY A 279 -4.70 -4.81 12.35
C GLY A 279 -4.02 -4.39 13.66
N GLY A 280 -4.42 -3.24 14.23
CA GLY A 280 -3.73 -2.66 15.38
C GLY A 280 -3.70 -3.54 16.64
N SER A 281 -2.69 -3.32 17.49
CA SER A 281 -2.37 -4.10 18.69
C SER A 281 -3.36 -4.00 19.87
N GLY A 282 -4.46 -3.27 19.72
CA GLY A 282 -5.45 -3.04 20.79
C GLY A 282 -6.42 -4.21 20.99
N THR A 283 -6.60 -4.66 22.23
CA THR A 283 -7.62 -5.66 22.59
C THR A 283 -9.00 -5.01 22.70
N SER A 284 -10.02 -5.64 22.11
CA SER A 284 -11.41 -5.17 22.23
C SER A 284 -11.91 -5.36 23.67
N VAL A 285 -12.36 -4.29 24.31
CA VAL A 285 -13.04 -4.35 25.62
C VAL A 285 -14.55 -4.14 25.40
N GLY A 286 -15.39 -5.04 25.93
CA GLY A 286 -16.82 -4.78 26.10
C GLY A 286 -17.68 -4.65 24.84
N GLY A 287 -17.34 -5.32 23.73
CA GLY A 287 -18.16 -5.32 22.50
C GLY A 287 -18.01 -4.08 21.62
N ALA A 288 -17.10 -3.16 21.95
CA ALA A 288 -16.71 -2.06 21.08
C ALA A 288 -16.07 -2.59 19.77
N PRO A 289 -16.18 -1.86 18.65
CA PRO A 289 -15.50 -2.21 17.41
C PRO A 289 -13.99 -2.29 17.57
N SER A 290 -13.37 -3.25 16.89
CA SER A 290 -11.92 -3.41 16.79
C SER A 290 -11.55 -3.90 15.39
N TRP A 291 -10.25 -4.00 15.11
CA TRP A 291 -9.77 -4.74 13.96
C TRP A 291 -9.94 -6.24 14.19
N LEU A 292 -10.57 -6.91 13.23
CA LEU A 292 -10.91 -8.32 13.26
C LEU A 292 -10.12 -9.07 12.18
N ASP A 293 -9.30 -10.05 12.56
CA ASP A 293 -8.61 -10.92 11.60
C ASP A 293 -9.59 -11.90 10.95
N LEU A 294 -9.80 -11.76 9.65
CA LEU A 294 -10.68 -12.60 8.84
C LEU A 294 -9.93 -13.66 8.03
N SER A 295 -8.59 -13.68 8.04
CA SER A 295 -7.80 -14.44 7.08
C SER A 295 -7.58 -15.92 7.43
N SER A 296 -7.69 -16.36 8.69
CA SER A 296 -7.10 -17.62 9.22
C SER A 296 -5.64 -17.42 9.62
N THR A 297 -5.32 -17.81 10.85
CA THR A 297 -4.01 -17.60 11.50
C THR A 297 -3.01 -18.72 11.24
N GLU A 298 -3.39 -19.77 10.52
CA GLU A 298 -2.49 -20.90 10.23
C GLU A 298 -1.49 -20.54 9.10
N THR A 299 -0.24 -20.96 9.27
CA THR A 299 0.84 -20.69 8.33
C THR A 299 0.62 -21.47 7.01
N GLY A 300 0.73 -20.77 5.88
CA GLY A 300 0.56 -21.39 4.55
C GLY A 300 -0.89 -21.48 4.03
N ASP A 301 -1.85 -20.99 4.81
CA ASP A 301 -3.27 -20.91 4.40
C ASP A 301 -3.53 -19.94 3.25
N TRP A 302 -2.61 -19.00 3.02
CA TRP A 302 -2.65 -18.04 1.92
C TRP A 302 -1.46 -18.18 1.00
N SER A 303 -1.73 -18.11 -0.30
CA SER A 303 -0.71 -18.03 -1.34
C SER A 303 -1.19 -17.13 -2.47
N GLY A 304 -0.39 -16.13 -2.81
CA GLY A 304 -0.75 -15.03 -3.70
C GLY A 304 -0.97 -13.72 -2.94
N LEU A 305 -1.51 -12.72 -3.63
CA LEU A 305 -1.89 -11.42 -3.06
C LEU A 305 -3.41 -11.28 -3.04
N VAL A 306 -3.95 -10.40 -2.20
CA VAL A 306 -5.36 -10.00 -2.24
C VAL A 306 -5.42 -8.53 -2.62
N THR A 307 -5.78 -8.28 -3.88
CA THR A 307 -5.78 -6.97 -4.53
C THR A 307 -7.19 -6.41 -4.71
N ALA A 308 -8.23 -7.20 -4.43
CA ALA A 308 -9.62 -6.76 -4.50
C ALA A 308 -10.48 -7.43 -3.43
N LEU A 309 -11.38 -6.65 -2.83
CA LEU A 309 -12.35 -7.09 -1.83
C LEU A 309 -13.75 -6.57 -2.19
N ALA A 310 -14.79 -7.34 -1.86
CA ALA A 310 -16.16 -6.86 -1.90
C ALA A 310 -17.07 -7.65 -0.95
N GLU A 311 -17.98 -6.96 -0.27
CA GLU A 311 -19.04 -7.61 0.51
C GLU A 311 -20.27 -7.87 -0.36
N LEU A 312 -20.78 -9.10 -0.35
CA LEU A 312 -22.02 -9.49 -1.00
C LEU A 312 -23.24 -9.11 -0.15
N PRO A 313 -24.44 -8.95 -0.76
CA PRO A 313 -25.67 -8.63 -0.02
C PRO A 313 -26.06 -9.66 1.07
N ASP A 314 -25.52 -10.87 1.01
CA ASP A 314 -25.74 -11.92 2.01
C ASP A 314 -24.70 -11.94 3.14
N GLY A 315 -23.82 -10.93 3.19
CA GLY A 315 -22.76 -10.74 4.18
C GLY A 315 -21.45 -11.44 3.89
N ARG A 316 -21.37 -12.24 2.81
CA ARG A 316 -20.11 -12.92 2.45
C ARG A 316 -19.08 -11.92 1.93
N LEU A 317 -17.85 -12.02 2.43
CA LEU A 317 -16.73 -11.24 1.92
C LEU A 317 -16.04 -12.01 0.78
N VAL A 318 -16.00 -11.44 -0.41
CA VAL A 318 -15.28 -11.99 -1.56
C VAL A 318 -13.90 -11.35 -1.63
N ALA A 319 -12.87 -12.18 -1.80
CA ALA A 319 -11.49 -11.75 -2.02
C ALA A 319 -11.00 -12.24 -3.38
N GLY A 320 -10.37 -11.32 -4.11
CA GLY A 320 -9.68 -11.58 -5.37
C GLY A 320 -8.26 -11.07 -5.36
N GLY A 321 -7.41 -11.66 -6.20
CA GLY A 321 -5.98 -11.50 -6.03
C GLY A 321 -5.10 -11.82 -7.23
N ALA A 322 -3.86 -11.34 -7.18
CA ALA A 322 -2.80 -11.76 -8.09
C ALA A 322 -2.17 -13.07 -7.62
N ALA A 323 -2.13 -14.07 -8.51
CA ALA A 323 -1.61 -15.41 -8.20
C ALA A 323 -2.22 -16.05 -6.94
N LEU A 324 -3.48 -15.69 -6.62
CA LEU A 324 -4.20 -16.21 -5.47
C LEU A 324 -4.58 -17.67 -5.70
N THR A 325 -3.82 -18.58 -5.08
CA THR A 325 -3.96 -20.04 -5.25
C THR A 325 -4.38 -20.76 -3.97
N ARG A 326 -4.25 -20.10 -2.80
CA ARG A 326 -4.82 -20.54 -1.53
C ARG A 326 -5.40 -19.38 -0.75
N ALA A 327 -6.55 -19.59 -0.10
CA ALA A 327 -7.20 -18.63 0.76
C ALA A 327 -7.81 -19.35 1.98
N GLY A 328 -7.36 -19.05 3.20
CA GLY A 328 -7.86 -19.69 4.42
C GLY A 328 -7.82 -21.23 4.38
N GLY A 329 -6.73 -21.78 3.87
CA GLY A 329 -6.48 -23.24 3.82
C GLY A 329 -7.10 -23.95 2.62
N VAL A 330 -7.97 -23.29 1.83
CA VAL A 330 -8.59 -23.88 0.65
C VAL A 330 -7.88 -23.48 -0.65
N ALA A 331 -7.77 -24.41 -1.59
CA ALA A 331 -7.24 -24.15 -2.92
C ALA A 331 -8.23 -23.31 -3.75
N VAL A 332 -7.75 -22.22 -4.35
CA VAL A 332 -8.55 -21.30 -5.17
C VAL A 332 -7.81 -20.96 -6.46
N ALA A 333 -8.49 -20.33 -7.40
CA ALA A 333 -7.88 -19.80 -8.61
C ALA A 333 -8.41 -18.38 -8.85
N GLY A 334 -7.92 -17.42 -8.08
CA GLY A 334 -8.25 -16.01 -8.24
C GLY A 334 -9.42 -15.47 -7.43
N LEU A 335 -10.43 -16.26 -7.03
CA LEU A 335 -11.53 -15.81 -6.15
C LEU A 335 -11.87 -16.79 -5.02
N ALA A 336 -11.95 -16.24 -3.80
CA ALA A 336 -12.43 -16.91 -2.60
C ALA A 336 -13.57 -16.11 -1.95
N ALA A 337 -14.40 -16.77 -1.15
CA ALA A 337 -15.41 -16.08 -0.34
C ALA A 337 -15.38 -16.59 1.11
N ARG A 338 -15.48 -15.69 2.08
CA ARG A 338 -15.66 -16.02 3.49
C ARG A 338 -17.13 -15.93 3.85
N ASP A 339 -17.68 -17.01 4.42
CA ASP A 339 -19.03 -17.01 4.94
C ASP A 339 -19.04 -16.64 6.44
N PRO A 340 -19.60 -15.48 6.84
CA PRO A 340 -19.65 -15.07 8.24
C PRO A 340 -20.47 -16.03 9.12
N LYS A 341 -21.35 -16.85 8.53
CA LYS A 341 -22.16 -17.82 9.29
C LYS A 341 -21.33 -18.97 9.83
N VAL A 342 -20.21 -19.29 9.18
CA VAL A 342 -19.31 -20.40 9.56
C VAL A 342 -17.87 -19.95 9.80
N GLY A 343 -17.53 -18.71 9.46
CA GLY A 343 -16.21 -18.11 9.63
C GLY A 343 -15.13 -18.65 8.69
N ARG A 344 -15.51 -19.41 7.65
CA ARG A 344 -14.58 -20.14 6.77
C ARG A 344 -14.53 -19.57 5.36
N TRP A 345 -13.35 -19.66 4.76
CA TRP A 345 -13.12 -19.41 3.35
C TRP A 345 -13.50 -20.62 2.50
N VAL A 346 -14.11 -20.36 1.34
CA VAL A 346 -14.44 -21.36 0.33
C VAL A 346 -14.07 -20.87 -1.06
N PRO A 347 -13.76 -21.76 -2.02
CA PRO A 347 -13.58 -21.36 -3.41
C PRO A 347 -14.87 -20.73 -3.95
N PHE A 348 -14.76 -19.56 -4.56
CA PHE A 348 -15.93 -18.84 -5.08
C PHE A 348 -16.10 -19.03 -6.60
N ALA A 349 -15.03 -18.79 -7.35
CA ALA A 349 -14.92 -19.10 -8.77
C ALA A 349 -13.45 -19.20 -9.17
N SER A 350 -13.17 -19.91 -10.25
CA SER A 350 -11.85 -20.01 -10.88
C SER A 350 -11.77 -19.04 -12.06
N LEU A 351 -10.81 -18.13 -12.02
CA LEU A 351 -10.51 -17.18 -13.09
C LEU A 351 -9.15 -17.54 -13.65
N THR A 352 -9.11 -17.86 -14.94
CA THR A 352 -7.92 -18.43 -15.57
C THR A 352 -7.51 -17.65 -16.79
N ARG A 353 -6.19 -17.57 -16.99
CA ARG A 353 -5.59 -17.09 -18.24
C ARG A 353 -5.71 -18.15 -19.34
N ALA A 354 -5.23 -17.81 -20.54
CA ALA A 354 -5.26 -18.71 -21.69
C ALA A 354 -4.42 -19.98 -21.46
N ASP A 355 -3.33 -19.87 -20.69
CA ASP A 355 -2.45 -20.97 -20.30
C ASP A 355 -2.99 -21.84 -19.14
N GLY A 356 -4.17 -21.49 -18.59
CA GLY A 356 -4.77 -22.19 -17.46
C GLY A 356 -4.29 -21.74 -16.07
N SER A 357 -3.31 -20.85 -15.99
CA SER A 357 -2.85 -20.29 -14.71
C SER A 357 -3.92 -19.42 -14.04
N ALA A 358 -3.87 -19.33 -12.70
CA ALA A 358 -4.75 -18.45 -11.94
C ALA A 358 -4.50 -16.98 -12.34
N ALA A 359 -5.54 -16.32 -12.84
CA ALA A 359 -5.51 -14.94 -13.28
C ALA A 359 -5.35 -13.96 -12.12
N THR A 360 -4.97 -12.73 -12.43
CA THR A 360 -5.00 -11.61 -11.51
C THR A 360 -6.40 -11.00 -11.52
N VAL A 361 -6.98 -10.81 -10.34
CA VAL A 361 -8.21 -10.04 -10.12
C VAL A 361 -7.85 -8.67 -9.55
N ASN A 362 -8.04 -7.61 -10.33
CA ASN A 362 -7.69 -6.24 -9.93
C ASN A 362 -8.85 -5.52 -9.24
N GLU A 363 -10.10 -5.85 -9.57
CA GLU A 363 -11.25 -5.12 -9.05
C GLU A 363 -12.49 -6.01 -8.90
N ILE A 364 -13.25 -5.77 -7.84
CA ILE A 364 -14.55 -6.39 -7.60
C ILE A 364 -15.56 -5.30 -7.22
N ARG A 365 -16.74 -5.28 -7.85
CA ARG A 365 -17.83 -4.35 -7.54
C ARG A 365 -19.17 -5.06 -7.42
N VAL A 366 -19.96 -4.67 -6.42
CA VAL A 366 -21.28 -5.26 -6.13
C VAL A 366 -22.37 -4.23 -6.34
N ASP A 367 -23.31 -4.54 -7.22
CA ASP A 367 -24.60 -3.85 -7.33
C ASP A 367 -25.63 -4.66 -6.53
N GLY A 368 -25.79 -4.26 -5.27
CA GLY A 368 -26.70 -4.93 -4.34
C GLY A 368 -28.17 -4.78 -4.77
N ALA A 369 -28.55 -3.62 -5.32
CA ALA A 369 -29.91 -3.36 -5.76
C ALA A 369 -30.32 -4.26 -6.93
N ARG A 370 -29.41 -4.48 -7.89
CA ARG A 370 -29.66 -5.31 -9.08
C ARG A 370 -29.17 -6.75 -8.92
N GLN A 371 -28.60 -7.10 -7.77
CA GLN A 371 -28.07 -8.42 -7.44
C GLN A 371 -27.02 -8.89 -8.46
N ARG A 372 -26.03 -8.03 -8.73
CA ARG A 372 -24.93 -8.29 -9.68
C ARG A 372 -23.58 -8.11 -9.02
N LEU A 373 -22.62 -8.93 -9.42
CA LEU A 373 -21.21 -8.81 -9.08
C LEU A 373 -20.41 -8.68 -10.38
N TYR A 374 -19.55 -7.66 -10.45
CA TYR A 374 -18.62 -7.44 -11.55
C TYR A 374 -17.20 -7.73 -11.07
N VAL A 375 -16.44 -8.45 -11.89
CA VAL A 375 -15.05 -8.79 -11.60
C VAL A 375 -14.18 -8.39 -12.78
N GLY A 376 -13.10 -7.66 -12.51
CA GLY A 376 -12.12 -7.17 -13.48
C GLY A 376 -10.73 -7.75 -13.25
N GLY A 377 -10.01 -8.06 -14.34
CA GLY A 377 -8.66 -8.63 -14.27
C GLY A 377 -8.05 -8.93 -15.64
N ASP A 378 -7.17 -9.93 -15.69
CA ASP A 378 -6.47 -10.40 -16.91
C ASP A 378 -6.89 -11.82 -17.36
N PHE A 379 -8.01 -12.32 -16.83
CA PHE A 379 -8.54 -13.65 -17.17
C PHE A 379 -9.16 -13.70 -18.56
N VAL A 380 -9.24 -14.89 -19.14
CA VAL A 380 -10.00 -15.17 -20.38
C VAL A 380 -11.21 -16.08 -20.14
N ARG A 381 -11.33 -16.63 -18.93
CA ARG A 381 -12.36 -17.59 -18.56
C ARG A 381 -12.68 -17.51 -17.07
N VAL A 382 -13.97 -17.63 -16.77
CA VAL A 382 -14.49 -17.80 -15.40
C VAL A 382 -15.23 -19.12 -15.32
N SER A 383 -15.01 -19.88 -14.25
CA SER A 383 -15.73 -21.13 -14.01
C SER A 383 -16.07 -21.33 -12.54
N ASN A 384 -17.20 -21.98 -12.28
CA ASN A 384 -17.56 -22.54 -10.99
C ASN A 384 -18.22 -23.91 -11.21
N ALA A 385 -18.72 -24.55 -10.15
CA ALA A 385 -19.37 -25.85 -10.25
C ALA A 385 -20.60 -25.88 -11.18
N LYS A 386 -21.19 -24.72 -11.50
CA LYS A 386 -22.44 -24.61 -12.28
C LYS A 386 -22.24 -24.07 -13.70
N SER A 387 -21.10 -23.43 -13.99
CA SER A 387 -20.92 -22.66 -15.23
C SER A 387 -19.46 -22.53 -15.61
N ARG A 388 -19.19 -22.52 -16.91
CA ARG A 388 -17.87 -22.22 -17.50
C ARG A 388 -18.10 -21.22 -18.63
N VAL A 389 -17.55 -20.03 -18.49
CA VAL A 389 -17.86 -18.87 -19.34
C VAL A 389 -16.56 -18.28 -19.88
N ALA A 390 -16.48 -18.14 -21.19
CA ALA A 390 -15.43 -17.34 -21.82
C ALA A 390 -15.73 -15.85 -21.58
N ALA A 391 -14.83 -15.16 -20.88
CA ALA A 391 -14.98 -13.75 -20.53
C ALA A 391 -13.58 -13.14 -20.47
N LYS A 392 -13.29 -12.18 -21.34
CA LYS A 392 -11.97 -11.54 -21.42
C LYS A 392 -11.94 -10.31 -20.52
N GLY A 393 -11.19 -10.41 -19.42
CA GLY A 393 -10.88 -9.35 -18.46
C GLY A 393 -12.02 -8.80 -17.63
N ILE A 394 -13.28 -9.00 -18.04
CA ILE A 394 -14.46 -8.60 -17.26
C ILE A 394 -15.57 -9.66 -17.34
N ALA A 395 -16.16 -9.97 -16.18
CA ALA A 395 -17.29 -10.90 -16.07
C ALA A 395 -18.34 -10.38 -15.09
N MET A 396 -19.59 -10.78 -15.30
CA MET A 396 -20.74 -10.47 -14.45
C MET A 396 -21.35 -11.75 -13.90
N LEU A 397 -21.58 -11.80 -12.59
CA LEU A 397 -22.34 -12.84 -11.91
C LEU A 397 -23.70 -12.29 -11.49
N ASN A 398 -24.76 -13.01 -11.84
CA ASN A 398 -26.08 -12.78 -11.27
C ASN A 398 -26.16 -13.48 -9.90
N LEU A 399 -26.28 -12.71 -8.83
CA LEU A 399 -26.22 -13.22 -7.45
C LEU A 399 -27.45 -14.05 -7.06
N LYS A 400 -28.60 -13.83 -7.71
CA LYS A 400 -29.81 -14.64 -7.48
C LYS A 400 -29.69 -16.05 -8.05
N THR A 401 -29.13 -16.17 -9.26
CA THR A 401 -29.07 -17.44 -10.01
C THR A 401 -27.73 -18.17 -9.87
N GLY A 402 -26.67 -17.45 -9.51
CA GLY A 402 -25.30 -17.97 -9.49
C GLY A 402 -24.69 -18.18 -10.89
N ARG A 403 -25.30 -17.61 -11.95
CA ARG A 403 -24.85 -17.75 -13.33
C ARG A 403 -23.87 -16.64 -13.70
N TRP A 404 -22.68 -17.04 -14.15
CA TRP A 404 -21.70 -16.14 -14.77
C TRP A 404 -22.05 -15.83 -16.22
N THR A 405 -21.66 -14.64 -16.67
CA THR A 405 -21.80 -14.15 -18.05
C THR A 405 -20.64 -13.23 -18.42
N ALA A 406 -20.28 -13.19 -19.69
CA ALA A 406 -19.46 -12.10 -20.22
C ALA A 406 -20.29 -10.80 -20.22
N LEU A 407 -19.62 -9.64 -20.15
CA LEU A 407 -20.30 -8.35 -20.21
C LEU A 407 -20.51 -7.95 -21.68
N GLY A 408 -21.73 -8.17 -22.19
CA GLY A 408 -22.06 -8.01 -23.61
C GLY A 408 -21.17 -8.86 -24.51
N ASP A 409 -20.68 -8.28 -25.60
CA ASP A 409 -19.74 -8.93 -26.54
C ASP A 409 -18.30 -9.08 -25.99
N GLY A 410 -18.09 -8.66 -24.74
CA GLY A 410 -16.79 -8.66 -24.04
C GLY A 410 -15.80 -7.63 -24.56
N LEU A 411 -14.60 -7.62 -23.98
CA LEU A 411 -13.51 -6.72 -24.38
C LEU A 411 -12.61 -7.37 -25.47
N ARG A 412 -11.80 -6.56 -26.15
CA ARG A 412 -10.90 -6.97 -27.26
C ARG A 412 -9.45 -6.52 -27.02
N GLY A 413 -8.51 -7.19 -27.69
CA GLY A 413 -7.06 -6.95 -27.56
C GLY A 413 -6.41 -7.74 -26.42
N ALA A 414 -5.23 -7.29 -25.97
CA ALA A 414 -4.57 -7.78 -24.76
C ALA A 414 -5.26 -7.15 -23.53
N VAL A 415 -6.44 -7.69 -23.19
CA VAL A 415 -7.35 -7.12 -22.20
C VAL A 415 -6.78 -7.26 -20.79
N ILE A 416 -6.63 -6.12 -20.12
CA ILE A 416 -6.40 -6.02 -18.68
C ILE A 416 -7.38 -4.98 -18.16
N VAL A 417 -8.25 -5.36 -17.24
CA VAL A 417 -9.09 -4.41 -16.50
C VAL A 417 -8.39 -4.09 -15.19
N ARG A 418 -8.05 -2.82 -14.96
CA ARG A 418 -7.41 -2.35 -13.72
C ARG A 418 -8.41 -1.80 -12.72
N SER A 419 -9.48 -1.15 -13.20
CA SER A 419 -10.47 -0.54 -12.33
C SER A 419 -11.88 -0.65 -12.88
N ILE A 420 -12.83 -0.76 -11.96
CA ILE A 420 -14.28 -0.76 -12.21
C ILE A 420 -14.92 0.22 -11.23
N TYR A 421 -15.71 1.15 -11.76
CA TYR A 421 -16.55 2.04 -10.97
C TYR A 421 -18.02 1.77 -11.26
N LEU A 422 -18.82 1.64 -10.21
CA LEU A 422 -20.25 1.40 -10.30
C LEU A 422 -21.01 2.61 -9.79
N ASP A 423 -21.80 3.24 -10.64
CA ASP A 423 -22.83 4.16 -10.19
C ASP A 423 -24.02 3.33 -9.68
N GLN A 424 -24.18 3.25 -8.36
CA GLN A 424 -25.24 2.45 -7.73
C GLN A 424 -26.64 2.90 -8.15
N ALA A 425 -26.84 4.20 -8.40
CA ALA A 425 -28.14 4.76 -8.76
C ALA A 425 -28.59 4.26 -10.14
N SER A 426 -27.78 4.49 -11.19
CA SER A 426 -28.14 4.08 -12.55
C SER A 426 -27.84 2.59 -12.84
N GLY A 427 -26.91 1.98 -12.12
CA GLY A 427 -26.38 0.65 -12.41
C GLY A 427 -25.40 0.64 -13.59
N ARG A 428 -24.95 1.82 -14.06
CA ARG A 428 -23.90 1.93 -15.07
C ARG A 428 -22.54 1.61 -14.47
N VAL A 429 -21.70 0.98 -15.29
CA VAL A 429 -20.38 0.50 -14.88
C VAL A 429 -19.33 1.13 -15.79
N ALA A 430 -18.47 1.97 -15.23
CA ALA A 430 -17.25 2.39 -15.92
C ALA A 430 -16.13 1.37 -15.68
N VAL A 431 -15.35 1.13 -16.72
CA VAL A 431 -14.27 0.15 -16.76
C VAL A 431 -13.03 0.84 -17.31
N GLY A 432 -11.91 0.72 -16.61
CA GLY A 432 -10.61 1.27 -17.01
C GLY A 432 -9.53 0.19 -17.08
N GLY A 433 -8.59 0.34 -18.00
CA GLY A 433 -7.45 -0.57 -18.11
C GLY A 433 -6.72 -0.45 -19.44
N ARG A 434 -6.40 -1.60 -20.05
CA ARG A 434 -5.85 -1.73 -21.39
C ARG A 434 -6.74 -2.68 -22.18
N PHE A 435 -7.55 -2.15 -23.10
CA PHE A 435 -8.42 -2.95 -23.95
C PHE A 435 -8.94 -2.12 -25.13
N THR A 436 -9.84 -2.71 -25.91
CA THR A 436 -10.73 -2.02 -26.86
C THR A 436 -12.14 -2.56 -26.69
N VAL A 437 -13.15 -1.73 -26.97
CA VAL A 437 -14.56 -2.11 -26.93
C VAL A 437 -15.02 -2.53 -28.34
N PRO A 438 -15.74 -3.65 -28.52
CA PRO A 438 -16.23 -4.10 -29.83
C PRO A 438 -17.05 -3.04 -30.56
N GLY A 439 -16.88 -2.96 -31.89
CA GLY A 439 -17.66 -2.08 -32.77
C GLY A 439 -17.37 -0.59 -32.62
N LYS A 440 -16.32 -0.21 -31.87
CA LYS A 440 -15.95 1.17 -31.54
C LYS A 440 -14.47 1.41 -31.84
N SER A 441 -14.06 2.69 -31.87
CA SER A 441 -12.69 3.12 -32.26
C SER A 441 -11.56 2.25 -31.68
N LYS A 442 -10.44 2.13 -32.42
CA LYS A 442 -9.33 1.19 -32.16
C LYS A 442 -8.50 1.48 -30.90
N THR A 443 -8.74 2.57 -30.17
CA THR A 443 -7.87 2.99 -29.04
C THR A 443 -8.70 3.47 -27.86
N VAL A 444 -9.33 2.56 -27.10
CA VAL A 444 -10.13 2.97 -25.93
C VAL A 444 -9.83 2.10 -24.71
N SER A 445 -9.07 2.69 -23.78
CA SER A 445 -8.74 2.13 -22.46
C SER A 445 -9.82 2.35 -21.39
N VAL A 446 -10.98 2.88 -21.80
CA VAL A 446 -12.14 3.18 -20.95
C VAL A 446 -13.43 2.70 -21.63
N GLY A 447 -14.33 2.06 -20.89
CA GLY A 447 -15.65 1.69 -21.39
C GLY A 447 -16.72 1.94 -20.36
N VAL A 448 -17.91 2.36 -20.78
CA VAL A 448 -19.09 2.44 -19.91
C VAL A 448 -20.09 1.38 -20.35
N TRP A 449 -20.56 0.55 -19.44
CA TRP A 449 -21.61 -0.43 -19.67
C TRP A 449 -22.93 0.05 -19.05
N ASP A 450 -24.00 -0.06 -19.82
CA ASP A 450 -25.37 0.19 -19.40
C ASP A 450 -26.18 -1.09 -19.62
N GLY A 451 -26.94 -1.51 -18.60
CA GLY A 451 -27.66 -2.79 -18.65
C GLY A 451 -28.72 -2.88 -19.75
N ALA A 452 -29.23 -1.74 -20.24
CA ALA A 452 -30.22 -1.70 -21.31
C ALA A 452 -29.57 -1.43 -22.68
N LYS A 453 -28.52 -0.60 -22.73
CA LYS A 453 -27.89 -0.17 -24.00
C LYS A 453 -26.64 -0.97 -24.36
N GLY A 454 -26.18 -1.84 -23.47
CA GLY A 454 -24.89 -2.52 -23.60
C GLY A 454 -23.72 -1.56 -23.41
N TRP A 455 -22.62 -1.81 -24.12
CA TRP A 455 -21.47 -0.90 -24.08
C TRP A 455 -21.89 0.45 -24.68
N VAL A 456 -21.66 1.55 -23.97
CA VAL A 456 -21.86 2.94 -24.38
C VAL A 456 -20.56 3.48 -24.96
N GLU A 457 -20.63 4.15 -26.11
CA GLU A 457 -19.45 4.72 -26.76
C GLU A 457 -19.19 6.11 -26.18
N LEU A 458 -17.98 6.30 -25.64
CA LEU A 458 -17.50 7.63 -25.28
C LEU A 458 -16.98 8.28 -26.56
N LYS A 459 -17.91 8.80 -27.37
CA LYS A 459 -17.55 9.47 -28.62
C LYS A 459 -16.71 10.70 -28.30
N ALA A 460 -15.67 10.87 -29.10
CA ALA A 460 -15.01 12.14 -29.31
C ALA A 460 -15.90 12.94 -30.29
N GLY A 461 -16.26 14.18 -29.94
CA GLY A 461 -16.90 15.11 -30.85
C GLY A 461 -16.02 15.33 -32.07
N SER A 462 -16.60 15.80 -33.17
CA SER A 462 -15.84 16.15 -34.37
C SER A 462 -14.75 17.18 -34.00
N GLY A 463 -13.49 16.73 -33.93
CA GLY A 463 -12.33 17.54 -33.55
C GLY A 463 -11.70 17.27 -32.18
N SER A 464 -12.22 16.36 -31.33
CA SER A 464 -11.57 16.03 -30.05
C SER A 464 -10.65 14.82 -30.16
N ASP A 465 -9.49 14.89 -29.51
CA ASP A 465 -8.52 13.80 -29.53
C ASP A 465 -8.96 12.55 -28.76
N VAL A 466 -8.51 11.39 -29.22
CA VAL A 466 -8.77 10.10 -28.56
C VAL A 466 -7.87 9.96 -27.33
N LEU A 467 -8.43 9.43 -26.24
CA LEU A 467 -7.67 9.09 -25.05
C LEU A 467 -6.75 7.89 -25.32
N GLN A 468 -5.46 8.06 -25.08
CA GLN A 468 -4.43 7.04 -25.22
C GLN A 468 -3.73 6.78 -23.88
N GLY A 469 -3.14 5.60 -23.73
CA GLY A 469 -2.47 5.17 -22.50
C GLY A 469 -3.22 4.07 -21.75
N VAL A 470 -2.60 3.54 -20.69
CA VAL A 470 -3.23 2.56 -19.80
C VAL A 470 -3.91 3.32 -18.67
N VAL A 471 -5.18 3.00 -18.44
CA VAL A 471 -5.95 3.63 -17.36
C VAL A 471 -5.77 2.81 -16.08
N GLU A 472 -5.31 3.49 -15.04
CA GLU A 472 -5.06 2.94 -13.71
C GLU A 472 -6.34 2.88 -12.88
N SER A 473 -7.09 3.98 -12.84
CA SER A 473 -8.33 4.09 -12.08
C SER A 473 -9.41 4.84 -12.87
N VAL A 474 -10.67 4.51 -12.62
CA VAL A 474 -11.83 5.19 -13.22
C VAL A 474 -12.84 5.60 -12.16
N ALA A 475 -13.55 6.70 -12.43
CA ALA A 475 -14.73 7.11 -11.67
C ALA A 475 -15.85 7.54 -12.63
N LEU A 476 -17.11 7.32 -12.23
CA LEU A 476 -18.29 7.66 -13.00
C LEU A 476 -19.28 8.42 -12.11
N THR A 477 -19.61 9.65 -12.51
CA THR A 477 -20.63 10.45 -11.83
C THR A 477 -22.04 10.02 -12.25
N ALA A 478 -23.04 10.34 -11.42
CA ALA A 478 -24.45 10.11 -11.75
C ALA A 478 -24.89 10.87 -13.03
N SER A 479 -24.26 12.00 -13.34
CA SER A 479 -24.49 12.76 -14.57
C SER A 479 -23.85 12.14 -15.83
N GLY A 480 -23.08 11.06 -15.68
CA GLY A 480 -22.42 10.36 -16.78
C GLY A 480 -21.05 10.92 -17.14
N VAL A 481 -20.45 11.77 -16.31
CA VAL A 481 -19.05 12.22 -16.48
C VAL A 481 -18.13 11.07 -16.07
N VAL A 482 -17.16 10.76 -16.92
CA VAL A 482 -16.17 9.71 -16.69
C VAL A 482 -14.83 10.36 -16.41
N HIS A 483 -14.20 9.99 -15.30
CA HIS A 483 -12.84 10.35 -14.98
C HIS A 483 -11.95 9.12 -15.13
N ALA A 484 -10.77 9.29 -15.73
CA ALA A 484 -9.78 8.25 -15.91
C ALA A 484 -8.41 8.78 -15.50
N SER A 485 -7.69 8.04 -14.66
CA SER A 485 -6.31 8.37 -14.28
C SER A 485 -5.32 7.39 -14.88
N GLY A 486 -4.07 7.83 -15.00
CA GLY A 486 -2.95 7.06 -15.54
C GLY A 486 -1.96 7.98 -16.22
N HIS A 487 -0.87 7.43 -16.78
CA HIS A 487 -0.03 8.19 -17.71
C HIS A 487 -0.70 8.19 -19.09
N LEU A 488 -1.63 9.13 -19.28
CA LEU A 488 -2.51 9.20 -20.44
C LEU A 488 -2.10 10.33 -21.38
N ARG A 489 -2.66 10.29 -22.59
CA ARG A 489 -2.57 11.37 -23.58
C ARG A 489 -3.93 11.65 -24.20
N ILE A 490 -4.24 12.93 -24.37
CA ILE A 490 -5.36 13.41 -25.18
C ILE A 490 -4.70 14.12 -26.36
N GLY A 491 -4.56 13.39 -27.47
CA GLY A 491 -3.80 13.85 -28.63
C GLY A 491 -2.33 14.01 -28.32
N SER A 492 -1.80 15.22 -28.48
CA SER A 492 -0.42 15.54 -28.10
C SER A 492 -0.26 15.92 -26.62
N GLN A 493 -1.35 16.19 -25.91
CA GLN A 493 -1.33 16.65 -24.53
C GLN A 493 -1.20 15.48 -23.55
N GLU A 494 -0.34 15.65 -22.55
CA GLU A 494 -0.25 14.74 -21.41
C GLU A 494 -1.48 14.91 -20.50
N ALA A 495 -1.98 13.82 -19.94
CA ALA A 495 -3.02 13.83 -18.92
C ALA A 495 -2.70 12.79 -17.84
N LEU A 496 -2.68 13.21 -16.57
CA LEU A 496 -2.68 12.32 -15.41
C LEU A 496 -4.10 12.00 -14.93
N VAL A 497 -5.01 12.96 -15.13
CA VAL A 497 -6.46 12.75 -15.00
C VAL A 497 -7.11 13.32 -16.26
N ALA A 498 -7.84 12.47 -16.95
CA ALA A 498 -8.66 12.82 -18.10
C ALA A 498 -10.14 12.79 -17.70
N ARG A 499 -10.91 13.75 -18.22
CA ARG A 499 -12.35 13.88 -17.96
C ARG A 499 -13.10 13.80 -19.29
N TRP A 500 -14.01 12.85 -19.41
CA TRP A 500 -15.00 12.81 -20.49
C TRP A 500 -16.33 13.32 -19.95
N SER A 501 -16.95 14.25 -20.68
CA SER A 501 -18.27 14.80 -20.30
C SER A 501 -19.28 14.61 -21.43
N PRO A 502 -20.51 14.16 -21.12
CA PRO A 502 -21.57 14.04 -22.11
C PRO A 502 -22.01 15.40 -22.67
N LEU A 503 -21.76 16.50 -21.94
CA LEU A 503 -22.13 17.86 -22.37
C LEU A 503 -21.32 18.33 -23.58
N VAL A 504 -20.02 18.03 -23.61
CA VAL A 504 -19.10 18.40 -24.70
C VAL A 504 -18.79 17.22 -25.62
N ALA A 505 -19.28 16.02 -25.27
CA ALA A 505 -19.00 14.75 -25.93
C ALA A 505 -17.51 14.58 -26.26
N GLY A 506 -16.62 14.80 -25.30
CA GLY A 506 -15.18 14.82 -25.55
C GLY A 506 -14.34 14.70 -24.29
N TRP A 507 -13.06 14.35 -24.49
CA TRP A 507 -12.06 14.27 -23.43
C TRP A 507 -11.37 15.62 -23.22
N THR A 508 -11.20 16.00 -21.97
CA THR A 508 -10.42 17.18 -21.54
C THR A 508 -9.38 16.78 -20.50
N VAL A 509 -8.23 17.44 -20.52
CA VAL A 509 -7.20 17.29 -19.48
C VAL A 509 -7.71 17.94 -18.19
N SER A 510 -7.79 17.16 -17.11
CA SER A 510 -8.16 17.65 -15.77
C SER A 510 -6.93 17.85 -14.88
N ALA A 511 -5.89 17.02 -15.07
CA ALA A 511 -4.61 17.18 -14.39
C ALA A 511 -3.46 16.67 -15.26
N THR A 512 -2.28 17.24 -15.05
CA THR A 512 -0.99 16.86 -15.67
C THR A 512 0.05 16.63 -14.58
N THR A 513 1.26 16.17 -14.95
CA THR A 513 2.42 16.11 -14.05
C THR A 513 2.72 17.42 -13.35
N SER A 514 2.47 18.58 -13.97
CA SER A 514 2.64 19.88 -13.31
C SER A 514 1.59 20.17 -12.23
N VAL A 515 0.46 19.46 -12.22
CA VAL A 515 -0.61 19.61 -11.22
C VAL A 515 -0.45 18.58 -10.09
N LEU A 516 -0.25 17.30 -10.43
CA LEU A 516 -0.29 16.20 -9.45
C LEU A 516 1.07 15.52 -9.19
N GLY A 517 2.09 15.81 -9.99
CA GLY A 517 3.38 15.14 -9.94
C GLY A 517 3.36 13.74 -10.56
N ASP A 518 2.40 12.90 -10.17
CA ASP A 518 2.26 11.52 -10.65
C ASP A 518 0.80 11.06 -10.79
N ALA A 519 0.57 10.03 -11.59
CA ALA A 519 -0.75 9.53 -11.92
C ALA A 519 -1.47 9.00 -10.66
N PRO A 520 -2.72 9.41 -10.39
CA PRO A 520 -3.50 8.80 -9.33
C PRO A 520 -3.72 7.30 -9.55
N HIS A 521 -3.49 6.49 -8.51
CA HIS A 521 -3.75 5.05 -8.51
C HIS A 521 -5.17 4.71 -8.05
N ALA A 522 -5.82 5.62 -7.33
CA ALA A 522 -7.18 5.44 -6.84
C ALA A 522 -8.02 6.69 -7.06
N LEU A 523 -9.20 6.51 -7.64
CA LEU A 523 -10.23 7.53 -7.80
C LEU A 523 -11.50 7.12 -7.06
N VAL A 524 -12.14 8.07 -6.38
CA VAL A 524 -13.41 7.86 -5.70
C VAL A 524 -14.24 9.14 -5.73
N LEU A 525 -15.56 9.04 -5.81
CA LEU A 525 -16.45 10.18 -5.59
C LEU A 525 -16.91 10.19 -4.13
N ASP A 526 -16.89 11.37 -3.49
CA ASP A 526 -17.52 11.55 -2.19
C ASP A 526 -19.05 11.67 -2.30
N GLY A 527 -19.75 11.81 -1.17
CA GLY A 527 -21.20 11.96 -1.13
C GLY A 527 -21.74 13.20 -1.84
N GLY A 528 -20.90 14.20 -2.12
CA GLY A 528 -21.22 15.37 -2.94
C GLY A 528 -21.01 15.13 -4.44
N GLY A 529 -20.52 13.96 -4.83
CA GLY A 529 -20.17 13.63 -6.22
C GLY A 529 -18.85 14.24 -6.67
N MET A 530 -18.03 14.75 -5.75
CA MET A 530 -16.74 15.37 -6.09
C MET A 530 -15.62 14.33 -6.14
N LEU A 531 -14.76 14.45 -7.14
CA LEU A 531 -13.67 13.50 -7.35
C LEU A 531 -12.56 13.71 -6.33
N THR A 532 -12.28 12.67 -5.55
CA THR A 532 -11.09 12.55 -4.71
C THR A 532 -10.12 11.57 -5.36
N ALA A 533 -8.85 11.95 -5.41
CA ALA A 533 -7.78 11.18 -6.03
C ALA A 533 -6.67 10.90 -5.02
N GLY A 534 -6.24 9.64 -4.99
CA GLY A 534 -5.09 9.16 -4.27
C GLY A 534 -3.91 9.02 -5.23
N THR A 535 -2.84 9.75 -4.94
CA THR A 535 -1.60 9.78 -5.73
C THR A 535 -0.47 9.07 -4.97
N GLY A 536 0.61 8.75 -5.69
CA GLY A 536 1.87 8.30 -5.13
C GLY A 536 2.61 9.40 -4.37
N VAL A 537 3.89 9.61 -4.70
CA VAL A 537 4.72 10.69 -4.13
C VAL A 537 4.28 12.04 -4.73
N GLY A 538 3.18 12.60 -4.22
CA GLY A 538 2.56 13.81 -4.77
C GLY A 538 3.40 15.09 -4.60
N TRP A 539 3.44 15.92 -5.64
CA TRP A 539 3.90 17.32 -5.55
C TRP A 539 2.79 18.20 -4.94
N TYR A 540 3.15 19.26 -4.19
CA TYR A 540 2.35 20.00 -3.18
C TYR A 540 2.19 19.36 -1.78
N GLY A 541 2.89 18.26 -1.49
CA GLY A 541 2.96 17.73 -0.11
C GLY A 541 1.64 17.13 0.40
N SER A 542 0.73 16.74 -0.51
CA SER A 542 -0.44 15.94 -0.15
C SER A 542 -0.69 14.86 -1.20
N PRO A 543 -0.58 13.58 -0.85
CA PRO A 543 -0.90 12.50 -1.77
C PRO A 543 -2.41 12.29 -1.94
N LEU A 544 -3.24 13.00 -1.15
CA LEU A 544 -4.69 13.01 -1.26
C LEU A 544 -5.18 14.40 -1.69
N VAL A 545 -5.86 14.46 -2.83
CA VAL A 545 -6.36 15.68 -3.46
C VAL A 545 -7.79 15.50 -3.95
N ARG A 546 -8.51 16.61 -4.15
CA ARG A 546 -9.86 16.62 -4.72
C ARG A 546 -10.00 17.68 -5.80
N GLU A 547 -10.86 17.42 -6.79
CA GLU A 547 -11.20 18.41 -7.81
C GLU A 547 -11.85 19.63 -7.12
N SER A 548 -11.42 20.84 -7.49
CA SER A 548 -11.93 22.08 -6.91
C SER A 548 -11.91 23.20 -7.94
N GLN A 549 -13.08 23.71 -8.27
CA GLN A 549 -13.21 24.87 -9.17
C GLN A 549 -12.75 26.18 -8.53
N LEU A 550 -12.65 26.22 -7.20
CA LEU A 550 -12.15 27.38 -6.45
C LEU A 550 -10.62 27.44 -6.45
N SER A 551 -9.96 26.31 -6.62
CA SER A 551 -8.52 26.27 -6.78
C SER A 551 -8.14 26.77 -8.17
N GLY A 552 -7.18 27.71 -8.26
CA GLY A 552 -6.68 28.22 -9.54
C GLY A 552 -6.02 27.15 -10.43
N TYR A 553 -5.87 25.92 -9.93
CA TYR A 553 -5.26 24.76 -10.61
C TYR A 553 -6.24 23.59 -10.81
N GLY A 554 -7.52 23.74 -10.44
CA GLY A 554 -8.55 22.71 -10.57
C GLY A 554 -8.50 21.58 -9.52
N TRP A 555 -7.49 21.56 -8.66
CA TRP A 555 -7.31 20.58 -7.58
C TRP A 555 -6.84 21.23 -6.28
N GLU A 556 -7.28 20.66 -5.16
CA GLU A 556 -6.87 21.11 -3.83
C GLU A 556 -6.61 19.96 -2.86
N ARG A 557 -5.87 20.26 -1.79
CA ARG A 557 -5.57 19.34 -0.70
C ARG A 557 -6.84 19.03 0.10
N VAL A 558 -7.06 17.75 0.37
CA VAL A 558 -8.20 17.30 1.18
C VAL A 558 -7.89 17.46 2.66
N GLY A 559 -8.68 18.26 3.40
CA GLY A 559 -8.76 18.13 4.87
C GLY A 559 -7.51 18.41 5.69
N GLY A 560 -6.58 19.23 5.17
CA GLY A 560 -5.27 19.37 5.79
C GLY A 560 -4.36 18.16 5.58
N GLY A 561 -4.66 17.33 4.56
CA GLY A 561 -3.90 16.24 3.93
C GLY A 561 -3.49 15.09 4.84
N VAL A 562 -2.79 14.13 4.25
CA VAL A 562 -2.12 13.06 4.99
C VAL A 562 -0.61 13.32 4.99
N THR A 563 0.04 12.98 6.09
CA THR A 563 1.47 13.20 6.28
C THR A 563 2.15 11.97 6.84
N ARG A 564 3.45 11.87 6.59
CA ARG A 564 4.31 10.84 7.18
C ARG A 564 5.54 11.50 7.76
N SER A 565 5.85 11.24 9.02
CA SER A 565 7.00 11.83 9.70
C SER A 565 8.29 11.56 8.93
N ARG A 566 8.99 12.64 8.55
CA ARG A 566 10.29 12.61 7.85
C ARG A 566 10.26 11.95 6.46
N ARG A 567 9.08 11.72 5.85
CA ARG A 567 8.91 10.92 4.61
C ARG A 567 7.80 11.45 3.71
N ALA A 568 7.82 11.03 2.44
CA ALA A 568 6.65 11.14 1.58
C ALA A 568 5.54 10.21 2.08
N ALA A 569 4.33 10.75 2.18
CA ALA A 569 3.12 9.95 2.30
C ALA A 569 2.61 9.58 0.89
N TRP A 570 1.93 8.45 0.76
CA TRP A 570 1.25 8.05 -0.48
C TRP A 570 -0.05 7.32 -0.19
N ILE A 571 -0.98 7.31 -1.14
CA ILE A 571 -2.26 6.61 -1.06
C ILE A 571 -2.21 5.31 -1.86
N THR A 572 -2.59 4.19 -1.25
CA THR A 572 -2.64 2.87 -1.92
C THR A 572 -4.06 2.48 -2.32
N ALA A 573 -5.07 2.90 -1.55
CA ALA A 573 -6.45 2.54 -1.80
C ALA A 573 -7.44 3.59 -1.27
N LEU A 574 -8.57 3.73 -1.96
CA LEU A 574 -9.69 4.58 -1.54
C LEU A 574 -11.00 3.79 -1.64
N ALA A 575 -11.92 4.01 -0.70
CA ALA A 575 -13.26 3.43 -0.75
C ALA A 575 -14.32 4.42 -0.29
N ALA A 576 -15.39 4.58 -1.07
CA ALA A 576 -16.56 5.33 -0.65
C ALA A 576 -17.36 4.52 0.37
N THR A 577 -17.78 5.16 1.45
CA THR A 577 -18.70 4.57 2.43
C THR A 577 -20.16 4.78 1.96
N PRO A 578 -21.12 3.95 2.42
CA PRO A 578 -22.53 4.14 2.08
C PRO A 578 -23.11 5.51 2.50
N ASP A 579 -22.54 6.14 3.52
CA ASP A 579 -22.93 7.47 4.02
C ASP A 579 -22.18 8.63 3.32
N GLY A 580 -21.43 8.35 2.24
CA GLY A 580 -20.79 9.38 1.41
C GLY A 580 -19.46 9.94 1.94
N ARG A 581 -18.88 9.31 2.95
CA ARG A 581 -17.49 9.54 3.39
C ARG A 581 -16.52 8.74 2.54
N VAL A 582 -15.22 8.98 2.73
CA VAL A 582 -14.15 8.26 2.01
C VAL A 582 -13.20 7.64 3.01
N VAL A 583 -13.05 6.32 2.96
CA VAL A 583 -11.96 5.61 3.63
C VAL A 583 -10.70 5.77 2.79
N VAL A 584 -9.64 6.23 3.43
CA VAL A 584 -8.34 6.52 2.83
C VAL A 584 -7.31 5.56 3.41
N GLY A 585 -6.67 4.74 2.57
CA GLY A 585 -5.59 3.84 2.94
C GLY A 585 -4.30 4.18 2.24
N GLY A 586 -3.17 4.09 2.95
CA GLY A 586 -1.88 4.43 2.37
C GLY A 586 -0.74 4.37 3.37
N ALA A 587 0.41 4.93 3.01
CA ALA A 587 1.55 5.07 3.90
C ALA A 587 1.56 6.47 4.52
N PHE A 588 0.96 6.63 5.70
CA PHE A 588 0.91 7.87 6.46
C PHE A 588 0.77 7.58 7.96
N ASP A 589 1.21 8.53 8.80
CA ASP A 589 1.11 8.45 10.27
C ASP A 589 0.22 9.56 10.88
N ALA A 590 -0.31 10.45 10.04
CA ALA A 590 -1.34 11.41 10.40
C ALA A 590 -2.21 11.81 9.19
N ALA A 591 -3.45 12.19 9.49
CA ALA A 591 -4.43 12.70 8.53
C ALA A 591 -5.14 13.92 9.13
N GLY A 592 -4.87 15.12 8.60
CA GLY A 592 -5.30 16.38 9.21
C GLY A 592 -4.78 16.49 10.65
N SER A 593 -5.69 16.69 11.61
CA SER A 593 -5.38 16.69 13.04
C SER A 593 -5.45 15.30 13.69
N ALA A 594 -5.88 14.25 12.97
CA ALA A 594 -5.99 12.90 13.50
C ALA A 594 -4.63 12.19 13.42
N ARG A 595 -4.11 11.73 14.56
CA ARG A 595 -2.98 10.80 14.62
C ARG A 595 -3.49 9.40 14.35
N THR A 596 -3.16 8.84 13.20
CA THR A 596 -3.64 7.52 12.78
C THR A 596 -2.69 6.91 11.76
N GLN A 597 -2.46 5.62 11.89
CA GLN A 597 -1.52 4.89 11.05
C GLN A 597 -2.26 4.27 9.87
N HIS A 598 -1.79 4.58 8.66
CA HIS A 598 -2.11 3.88 7.42
C HIS A 598 -3.58 3.89 6.93
N ILE A 599 -4.54 4.31 7.75
CA ILE A 599 -5.95 4.40 7.40
C ILE A 599 -6.66 5.54 8.12
N ALA A 600 -7.55 6.26 7.43
CA ALA A 600 -8.38 7.32 7.99
C ALA A 600 -9.73 7.41 7.25
N VAL A 601 -10.71 8.11 7.84
CA VAL A 601 -11.96 8.45 7.15
C VAL A 601 -12.04 9.95 6.93
N TRP A 602 -12.20 10.35 5.68
CA TRP A 602 -12.48 11.71 5.26
C TRP A 602 -13.98 11.98 5.19
N SER A 603 -14.42 13.09 5.78
CA SER A 603 -15.79 13.59 5.69
C SER A 603 -15.82 14.93 4.97
N ALA A 604 -16.41 14.95 3.77
CA ALA A 604 -16.61 16.19 3.03
C ALA A 604 -17.60 17.14 3.73
N ALA A 605 -18.57 16.61 4.48
CA ALA A 605 -19.55 17.42 5.20
C ALA A 605 -18.92 18.24 6.34
N SER A 606 -17.99 17.64 7.09
CA SER A 606 -17.31 18.30 8.21
C SER A 606 -15.93 18.86 7.85
N GLN A 607 -15.47 18.64 6.61
CA GLN A 607 -14.13 19.00 6.14
C GLN A 607 -13.01 18.47 7.07
N SER A 608 -13.19 17.28 7.65
CA SER A 608 -12.26 16.73 8.64
C SER A 608 -12.01 15.23 8.48
N PHE A 609 -10.87 14.79 9.02
CA PHE A 609 -10.51 13.38 9.16
C PHE A 609 -10.89 12.82 10.53
N SER A 610 -11.25 11.55 10.57
CA SER A 610 -11.38 10.75 11.80
C SER A 610 -10.56 9.46 11.69
N ALA A 611 -9.92 9.06 12.80
CA ALA A 611 -9.21 7.79 12.90
C ALA A 611 -10.17 6.59 12.92
N ILE A 612 -9.67 5.41 12.52
CA ILE A 612 -10.36 4.12 12.69
C ILE A 612 -9.59 3.31 13.73
N GLY A 613 -10.03 3.37 14.99
CA GLY A 613 -9.23 2.85 16.11
C GLY A 613 -7.83 3.45 16.11
N GLU A 614 -6.82 2.59 16.33
CA GLU A 614 -5.40 2.96 16.28
C GLU A 614 -4.83 3.02 14.84
N GLY A 615 -5.63 2.68 13.83
CA GLY A 615 -5.18 2.50 12.44
C GLY A 615 -4.70 1.07 12.14
N LEU A 616 -3.89 0.91 11.09
CA LEU A 616 -3.31 -0.36 10.64
C LEU A 616 -1.79 -0.33 10.80
N ASP A 617 -1.17 -1.49 11.04
CA ASP A 617 0.30 -1.58 11.22
C ASP A 617 1.09 -1.41 9.90
N VAL A 618 0.44 -1.68 8.77
CA VAL A 618 1.00 -1.52 7.42
C VAL A 618 -0.07 -0.97 6.49
N GLU A 619 0.35 -0.37 5.38
CA GLU A 619 -0.56 0.11 4.35
C GLU A 619 -1.41 -1.02 3.74
N PRO A 620 -2.70 -0.76 3.46
CA PRO A 620 -3.56 -1.75 2.83
C PRO A 620 -3.27 -1.90 1.32
N ASP A 621 -3.24 -3.13 0.83
CA ASP A 621 -3.16 -3.48 -0.60
C ASP A 621 -4.52 -3.23 -1.29
N ALA A 622 -5.63 -3.42 -0.58
CA ALA A 622 -6.99 -3.15 -1.06
C ALA A 622 -7.90 -2.67 0.08
N LEU A 623 -8.87 -1.81 -0.25
CA LEU A 623 -9.89 -1.33 0.67
C LEU A 623 -11.29 -1.46 0.07
N VAL A 624 -12.26 -1.80 0.91
CA VAL A 624 -13.69 -1.68 0.58
C VAL A 624 -14.50 -1.30 1.82
N SER A 625 -15.54 -0.51 1.64
CA SER A 625 -16.51 -0.17 2.69
C SER A 625 -17.88 -0.78 2.37
N SER A 626 -18.69 -0.99 3.41
CA SER A 626 -20.01 -1.60 3.30
C SER A 626 -20.96 -1.05 4.38
N VAL A 627 -22.19 -1.56 4.41
CA VAL A 627 -23.14 -1.28 5.49
C VAL A 627 -22.78 -1.98 6.80
N ASN A 628 -22.02 -3.09 6.76
CA ASN A 628 -21.70 -3.88 7.95
C ASN A 628 -20.32 -3.56 8.54
N SER A 629 -19.43 -2.94 7.76
CA SER A 629 -18.12 -2.50 8.21
C SER A 629 -17.68 -1.25 7.47
N VAL A 630 -17.19 -0.28 8.24
CA VAL A 630 -16.61 0.96 7.71
C VAL A 630 -15.44 0.66 6.79
N ALA A 631 -14.62 -0.34 7.12
CA ALA A 631 -13.45 -0.70 6.33
C ALA A 631 -13.13 -2.20 6.44
N TYR A 632 -13.05 -2.85 5.28
CA TYR A 632 -12.28 -4.07 5.07
C TYR A 632 -10.97 -3.72 4.40
N ALA A 633 -9.88 -4.33 4.87
CA ALA A 633 -8.55 -4.14 4.32
C ALA A 633 -7.86 -5.47 4.07
N SER A 634 -7.15 -5.59 2.95
CA SER A 634 -6.11 -6.60 2.81
C SER A 634 -4.75 -5.98 3.14
N LEU A 635 -3.94 -6.70 3.90
CA LEU A 635 -2.59 -6.29 4.28
C LEU A 635 -1.59 -7.37 3.89
N ARG A 636 -0.37 -6.93 3.61
CA ARG A 636 0.78 -7.82 3.45
C ARG A 636 1.67 -7.73 4.67
N LEU A 637 1.50 -8.69 5.57
CA LEU A 637 2.37 -8.82 6.74
C LEU A 637 3.65 -9.55 6.31
N ARG A 638 4.80 -9.01 6.69
CA ARG A 638 6.09 -9.61 6.33
C ARG A 638 6.46 -10.69 7.34
N SER A 639 7.27 -11.65 6.90
CA SER A 639 7.83 -12.63 7.83
C SER A 639 8.92 -11.97 8.65
N MET A 640 8.95 -12.33 9.93
CA MET A 640 9.97 -11.83 10.83
C MET A 640 11.29 -12.57 10.66
N GLU A 641 11.26 -13.76 10.06
CA GLU A 641 12.43 -14.62 9.83
C GLU A 641 13.02 -14.37 8.44
N ALA A 642 14.35 -14.33 8.34
CA ALA A 642 15.03 -14.22 7.05
C ALA A 642 14.65 -15.41 6.15
N GLY A 643 14.08 -15.12 4.98
CA GLY A 643 13.57 -16.13 4.04
C GLY A 643 12.20 -16.74 4.43
N GLY A 644 11.62 -16.33 5.56
CA GLY A 644 10.28 -16.71 5.94
C GLY A 644 9.22 -16.12 5.00
N ARG A 645 8.10 -16.83 4.84
CA ARG A 645 7.00 -16.36 4.00
C ARG A 645 6.15 -15.39 4.81
N GLY A 646 5.96 -14.17 4.30
CA GLY A 646 4.97 -13.24 4.84
C GLY A 646 3.55 -13.84 4.80
N ARG A 647 2.59 -13.14 5.40
CA ARG A 647 1.19 -13.55 5.48
C ARG A 647 0.30 -12.52 4.82
N VAL A 648 -0.61 -13.00 3.97
CA VAL A 648 -1.77 -12.21 3.56
C VAL A 648 -2.71 -12.13 4.74
N CYS A 649 -3.01 -10.91 5.14
CA CYS A 649 -3.99 -10.61 6.16
C CYS A 649 -5.22 -9.97 5.51
N ILE A 650 -6.41 -10.34 5.98
CA ILE A 650 -7.66 -9.66 5.64
C ILE A 650 -8.27 -9.26 6.98
N THR A 651 -8.45 -7.97 7.19
CA THR A 651 -8.98 -7.42 8.43
C THR A 651 -10.21 -6.56 8.18
N ALA A 652 -11.06 -6.42 9.19
CA ALA A 652 -12.23 -5.56 9.12
C ALA A 652 -12.44 -4.81 10.43
N TRP A 653 -12.88 -3.55 10.34
CA TRP A 653 -13.30 -2.77 11.50
C TRP A 653 -14.74 -3.12 11.86
N GLY A 654 -14.95 -3.78 12.99
CA GLY A 654 -16.29 -4.22 13.40
C GLY A 654 -16.34 -4.78 14.82
N ALA A 655 -17.55 -5.06 15.30
CA ALA A 655 -17.75 -5.68 16.61
C ALA A 655 -17.30 -7.15 16.58
N ALA A 656 -16.76 -7.65 17.70
CA ALA A 656 -16.36 -9.04 17.87
C ALA A 656 -17.52 -10.05 17.62
N PRO A 657 -17.25 -11.36 17.46
CA PRO A 657 -18.31 -12.37 17.37
C PRO A 657 -19.20 -12.40 18.63
N PRO A 658 -20.49 -12.79 18.53
CA PRO A 658 -21.37 -12.93 19.69
C PRO A 658 -20.86 -14.00 20.67
N SER A 659 -21.24 -13.90 21.94
CA SER A 659 -20.94 -14.99 22.89
C SER A 659 -21.78 -16.25 22.61
N LYS A 660 -21.42 -17.35 23.28
CA LYS A 660 -22.08 -18.66 23.15
C LYS A 660 -23.58 -18.56 23.47
N PRO A 661 -24.49 -18.94 22.56
CA PRO A 661 -25.91 -19.00 22.85
C PRO A 661 -26.26 -20.05 23.92
N ALA A 662 -27.34 -19.81 24.66
CA ALA A 662 -27.94 -20.80 25.53
C ALA A 662 -28.45 -22.03 24.73
N ALA A 663 -28.69 -23.14 25.43
CA ALA A 663 -29.24 -24.34 24.82
C ALA A 663 -30.64 -24.05 24.22
N PRO A 664 -30.92 -24.47 22.97
CA PRO A 664 -32.19 -24.20 22.32
C PRO A 664 -33.32 -25.07 22.88
N VAL A 665 -34.55 -24.55 22.82
CA VAL A 665 -35.77 -25.30 23.10
C VAL A 665 -36.24 -25.98 21.82
N LEU A 666 -36.48 -27.30 21.87
CA LEU A 666 -36.79 -28.09 20.67
C LEU A 666 -38.22 -28.63 20.70
N THR A 667 -38.94 -28.43 19.60
CA THR A 667 -40.25 -29.07 19.36
C THR A 667 -40.18 -29.93 18.10
N ALA A 668 -40.24 -31.26 18.28
CA ALA A 668 -40.16 -32.20 17.17
C ALA A 668 -41.54 -32.56 16.58
N LYS A 669 -41.61 -32.59 15.25
CA LYS A 669 -42.68 -33.18 14.45
C LYS A 669 -42.15 -34.42 13.73
N ARG A 670 -42.94 -34.98 12.80
CA ARG A 670 -42.59 -36.21 12.08
C ARG A 670 -41.35 -36.04 11.18
N THR A 671 -41.25 -34.92 10.48
CA THR A 671 -40.16 -34.63 9.52
C THR A 671 -39.48 -33.28 9.74
N SER A 672 -39.72 -32.66 10.91
CA SER A 672 -39.16 -31.35 11.24
C SER A 672 -38.90 -31.17 12.72
N ILE A 673 -37.99 -30.26 13.06
CA ILE A 673 -37.73 -29.80 14.44
C ILE A 673 -37.79 -28.27 14.42
N THR A 674 -38.68 -27.68 15.20
CA THR A 674 -38.68 -26.24 15.49
C THR A 674 -37.72 -25.98 16.65
N VAL A 675 -36.80 -25.05 16.46
CA VAL A 675 -35.73 -24.67 17.38
C VAL A 675 -36.01 -23.26 17.86
N GLY A 676 -36.23 -23.05 19.15
CA GLY A 676 -36.49 -21.73 19.76
C GLY A 676 -35.43 -21.33 20.79
N TRP A 677 -35.27 -20.02 21.03
CA TRP A 677 -34.30 -19.44 21.98
C TRP A 677 -34.81 -18.13 22.60
N THR A 678 -34.38 -17.80 23.82
CA THR A 678 -35.07 -16.81 24.67
C THR A 678 -34.31 -15.52 25.02
N ALA A 679 -33.06 -15.32 24.57
CA ALA A 679 -32.37 -14.02 24.60
C ALA A 679 -31.15 -14.00 23.65
N PRO A 680 -30.73 -12.85 23.09
CA PRO A 680 -29.44 -12.71 22.44
C PRO A 680 -28.31 -13.02 23.43
N PRO A 681 -27.21 -13.68 23.02
CA PRO A 681 -26.01 -13.81 23.84
C PRO A 681 -25.54 -12.43 24.35
N THR A 682 -24.93 -12.37 25.53
CA THR A 682 -24.21 -11.17 25.97
C THR A 682 -23.05 -10.88 24.99
N GLY A 683 -22.65 -9.62 24.82
CA GLY A 683 -21.65 -9.23 23.82
C GLY A 683 -22.26 -8.52 22.61
N SER A 684 -21.68 -8.70 21.42
CA SER A 684 -22.16 -8.02 20.20
C SER A 684 -23.52 -8.54 19.75
N ALA A 685 -24.36 -7.63 19.25
CA ALA A 685 -25.67 -7.98 18.72
C ALA A 685 -25.52 -8.84 17.44
N PRO A 686 -26.18 -10.01 17.35
CA PRO A 686 -26.05 -10.91 16.20
C PRO A 686 -26.69 -10.32 14.94
N SER A 687 -26.08 -10.56 13.79
CA SER A 687 -26.69 -10.34 12.47
C SER A 687 -27.71 -11.43 12.12
N GLY A 688 -27.58 -12.63 12.71
CA GLY A 688 -28.56 -13.70 12.57
C GLY A 688 -28.15 -14.99 13.30
N TRP A 689 -28.93 -16.04 13.03
CA TRP A 689 -28.84 -17.33 13.71
C TRP A 689 -28.81 -18.50 12.73
N VAL A 690 -28.13 -19.58 13.12
CA VAL A 690 -28.13 -20.87 12.42
C VAL A 690 -28.36 -21.98 13.43
N ALA A 691 -29.39 -22.79 13.22
CA ALA A 691 -29.59 -24.03 13.97
C ALA A 691 -29.22 -25.23 13.10
N GLU A 692 -28.46 -26.17 13.65
CA GLU A 692 -27.99 -27.38 12.94
C GLU A 692 -28.48 -28.64 13.66
N ALA A 693 -29.08 -29.57 12.93
CA ALA A 693 -29.46 -30.91 13.39
C ALA A 693 -28.58 -31.97 12.71
N THR A 694 -27.87 -32.76 13.51
CA THR A 694 -27.00 -33.84 13.04
C THR A 694 -27.44 -35.18 13.63
N ALA A 695 -27.50 -36.22 12.80
CA ALA A 695 -27.76 -37.60 13.23
C ALA A 695 -26.69 -38.53 12.66
N LYS A 696 -26.42 -39.66 13.33
CA LYS A 696 -25.40 -40.62 12.91
C LYS A 696 -25.74 -41.15 11.51
N GLY A 697 -24.78 -41.08 10.59
CA GLY A 697 -24.95 -41.54 9.20
C GLY A 697 -25.87 -40.66 8.33
N GLN A 698 -26.27 -39.47 8.81
CA GLN A 698 -27.10 -38.54 8.04
C GLN A 698 -26.39 -37.21 7.81
N THR A 699 -26.68 -36.58 6.68
CA THR A 699 -26.24 -35.21 6.39
C THR A 699 -26.85 -34.24 7.39
N THR A 700 -26.03 -33.35 7.96
CA THR A 700 -26.50 -32.25 8.82
C THR A 700 -27.51 -31.38 8.06
N ARG A 701 -28.65 -31.10 8.69
CA ARG A 701 -29.66 -30.16 8.19
C ARG A 701 -29.64 -28.90 9.05
N SER A 702 -30.02 -27.77 8.47
CA SER A 702 -30.01 -26.50 9.18
C SER A 702 -31.18 -25.60 8.81
N CYS A 703 -31.58 -24.73 9.74
CA CYS A 703 -32.41 -23.56 9.46
C CYS A 703 -31.67 -22.28 9.82
N ARG A 704 -32.15 -21.16 9.27
CA ARG A 704 -31.56 -19.83 9.44
C ARG A 704 -32.65 -18.89 9.91
N ALA A 705 -32.25 -17.93 10.73
CA ALA A 705 -33.11 -16.88 11.21
C ALA A 705 -32.38 -15.52 11.18
N VAL A 706 -33.12 -14.44 10.95
CA VAL A 706 -32.61 -13.07 11.05
C VAL A 706 -32.46 -12.67 12.53
N ALA A 707 -31.75 -11.57 12.80
CA ALA A 707 -31.46 -11.12 14.17
C ALA A 707 -32.70 -10.97 15.08
N SER A 708 -33.83 -10.53 14.51
CA SER A 708 -35.09 -10.29 15.23
C SER A 708 -35.88 -11.57 15.56
N GLU A 709 -35.63 -12.67 14.85
CA GLU A 709 -36.34 -13.93 15.03
C GLU A 709 -35.85 -14.69 16.27
N ARG A 710 -36.73 -15.52 16.84
CA ARG A 710 -36.48 -16.31 18.05
C ARG A 710 -36.72 -17.80 17.87
N ASP A 711 -37.07 -18.20 16.66
CA ASP A 711 -37.14 -19.60 16.29
C ASP A 711 -36.78 -19.79 14.81
N CYS A 712 -36.47 -21.03 14.45
CA CYS A 712 -36.50 -21.48 13.07
C CYS A 712 -36.85 -22.98 13.00
N THR A 713 -37.37 -23.43 11.86
CA THR A 713 -37.75 -24.84 11.68
C THR A 713 -36.82 -25.55 10.72
N ILE A 714 -36.16 -26.61 11.21
CA ILE A 714 -35.38 -27.54 10.40
C ILE A 714 -36.33 -28.57 9.80
N THR A 715 -36.38 -28.69 8.48
CA THR A 715 -37.28 -29.60 7.76
C THR A 715 -36.52 -30.73 7.07
N SER A 716 -37.24 -31.64 6.40
CA SER A 716 -36.68 -32.77 5.65
C SER A 716 -35.84 -33.72 6.52
N LEU A 717 -36.31 -33.95 7.74
CA LEU A 717 -35.71 -34.88 8.70
C LEU A 717 -36.36 -36.26 8.59
N THR A 718 -35.60 -37.29 8.93
CA THR A 718 -36.03 -38.69 8.87
C THR A 718 -36.91 -39.00 10.08
N PRO A 719 -38.15 -39.48 9.92
CA PRO A 719 -39.03 -39.86 11.03
C PRO A 719 -38.40 -40.87 12.00
N GLY A 720 -38.78 -40.80 13.27
CA GLY A 720 -38.24 -41.67 14.33
C GLY A 720 -36.73 -41.56 14.61
N THR A 721 -36.01 -40.62 13.99
CA THR A 721 -34.55 -40.51 14.10
C THR A 721 -34.15 -39.55 15.22
N LYS A 722 -33.10 -39.92 15.98
CA LYS A 722 -32.53 -39.10 17.05
C LYS A 722 -31.53 -38.09 16.48
N TYR A 723 -31.82 -36.80 16.64
CA TYR A 723 -30.95 -35.70 16.23
C TYR A 723 -30.29 -35.04 17.44
N SER A 724 -29.05 -34.59 17.24
CA SER A 724 -28.35 -33.64 18.10
C SER A 724 -28.47 -32.25 17.46
N VAL A 725 -29.11 -31.31 18.15
CA VAL A 725 -29.35 -29.95 17.66
C VAL A 725 -28.50 -28.94 18.41
N ARG A 726 -27.87 -28.01 17.68
CA ARG A 726 -27.09 -26.89 18.23
C ARG A 726 -27.52 -25.58 17.58
N LEU A 727 -27.34 -24.47 18.30
CA LEU A 727 -27.59 -23.11 17.85
C LEU A 727 -26.28 -22.32 17.78
N VAL A 728 -26.17 -21.46 16.77
CA VAL A 728 -25.04 -20.55 16.55
C VAL A 728 -25.59 -19.17 16.22
N ALA A 729 -25.06 -18.14 16.86
CA ALA A 729 -25.27 -16.75 16.48
C ALA A 729 -24.09 -16.30 15.60
N TYR A 730 -24.27 -15.32 14.72
CA TYR A 730 -23.15 -14.77 13.94
C TYR A 730 -23.29 -13.26 13.74
N THR A 731 -22.17 -12.58 13.57
CA THR A 731 -22.09 -11.17 13.15
C THR A 731 -21.33 -11.02 11.85
N ILE A 732 -21.76 -10.06 11.04
CA ILE A 732 -21.02 -9.58 9.88
C ILE A 732 -20.20 -8.37 10.35
N PRO A 733 -18.86 -8.33 10.18
CA PRO A 733 -18.02 -9.33 9.51
C PRO A 733 -17.43 -10.46 10.38
N ALA A 734 -17.49 -10.34 11.71
CA ALA A 734 -16.64 -11.11 12.61
C ALA A 734 -16.75 -12.63 12.43
N GLY A 735 -17.97 -13.14 12.35
CA GLY A 735 -18.23 -14.55 12.13
C GLY A 735 -19.11 -15.18 13.21
N PRO A 736 -19.06 -16.52 13.36
CA PRO A 736 -19.93 -17.24 14.28
C PRO A 736 -19.46 -17.16 15.73
N SER A 737 -20.42 -17.23 16.65
CA SER A 737 -20.20 -17.53 18.06
C SER A 737 -19.72 -18.97 18.24
N PRO A 738 -19.20 -19.33 19.44
CA PRO A 738 -19.19 -20.73 19.86
C PRO A 738 -20.59 -21.35 19.78
N ARG A 739 -20.66 -22.65 19.51
CA ARG A 739 -21.94 -23.37 19.41
C ARG A 739 -22.58 -23.54 20.79
N SER A 740 -23.90 -23.48 20.87
CA SER A 740 -24.65 -23.82 22.08
C SER A 740 -24.36 -25.26 22.53
N ASP A 741 -24.73 -25.57 23.77
CA ASP A 741 -24.81 -26.96 24.19
C ASP A 741 -25.81 -27.72 23.32
N ALA A 742 -25.50 -28.99 23.06
CA ALA A 742 -26.30 -29.82 22.17
C ALA A 742 -27.53 -30.36 22.90
N VAL A 743 -28.71 -30.18 22.31
CA VAL A 743 -29.95 -30.76 22.81
C VAL A 743 -30.35 -31.91 21.90
N LYS A 744 -30.62 -33.08 22.48
CA LYS A 744 -30.98 -34.29 21.74
C LYS A 744 -32.50 -34.45 21.72
N ILE A 745 -33.07 -34.71 20.54
CA ILE A 745 -34.51 -34.96 20.39
C ILE A 745 -34.75 -35.99 19.27
N SER A 746 -35.81 -36.77 19.38
CA SER A 746 -36.25 -37.68 18.32
C SER A 746 -37.43 -37.08 17.56
N THR A 747 -37.39 -37.13 16.22
CA THR A 747 -38.57 -36.84 15.40
C THR A 747 -39.66 -37.87 15.68
N LYS A 748 -40.93 -37.46 15.54
CA LYS A 748 -42.07 -38.38 15.69
C LYS A 748 -42.04 -39.45 14.59
N LYS A 749 -42.60 -40.64 14.87
CA LYS A 749 -42.72 -41.73 13.88
C LYS A 749 -43.74 -41.39 12.80
#